data_AF-A0A2G6BY99-F1
#
_entry.id   AF-A0A2G6BY99-F1
#
_cell.length_a   1.000
_cell.length_b   1.000
_cell.length_c   1.000
_cell.angle_alpha   90.00
_cell.angle_beta   90.00
_cell.angle_gamma   90.00
#
_symmetry.space_group_name_H-M   'P 1'
#
loop_
_entity.id
_entity.type
_entity.pdbx_description
1 polymer ?
#
loop_
_entity_poly.entity_id
_entity_poly.type
_entity_poly.pdbx_seq_one_letter_code
_entity_poly.pdbx_strand_id
1 'polypeptide(L)'
;MALSARRLWRGSAASDGSSEPLTGTIANLTATVESASSVRLEWEYSGDDGVAFRLTRDGVVVYEGDGLSFVDTGLNAGTTYTYEIVGEFGTGDVTNTVSESVTVEDPNPGDIEWYVDIDYTGAKRPARIDERITVLDAPFDRGISSLKVVNPCKIYAYTGQNFSDAVIILTASEKNIGHRYYYDNQIWNDAIRSYEVRPTGWKWPKVNNQVSYNLSNGESVPVLAGSEHFSNCNVHDVAVDVRDQSTYNTFKGIISDNRRSVIFEQLSRDVCSVLFHNPDDVPYRIHDIHLQFENTPGTITVVRGEYPRLILRPGAMSAVASYLTAGLVRLYQHYLYAYQATNITNGVSSGFIDYVRIEMGIYDSSDRPDGGGSPWYAGNKTTAFFFDYIQNHAPTPSPNFIKDLHATFDVRNPDIGGKAWDKRAIQACNERGIDVDNLWREYKLWAYKQDGYDVVFYNGKEYYGDSFGIRHGDASNLIAAPFREAVRSVRVINPSKVYMFSQKNQAGAVMFTKKSIPDMYVPHFWRDEAWTAWAYRVMSFRVRPLSWSWPKINNQSNIRMNDGSVTKVKGGSNLYDVVTLRANPPVDVDDTTVHNQVKAIMADHMLKKHFDQASRNACAILHDHADEVDARHYTVKAWYNSNGNIGALYASKLHSYVAFTPNAMTYRGRLASVIAHEFVHLYQAAPSNYSSNVSVTAVVEGIADYATIVMNMPVNPRPAGGGERWNDGYATTAYFFYYITHQAPVKSPNFVKDLNRQLDPRYNNGRTWSAVYITEINARHMSVEALWREYKAWL
;
A
#
# COMPACT_ATOMS: atom_id res chain seq x y z
N MET A 1 -96.73 -35.14 -43.63
CA MET A 1 -97.98 -34.98 -44.39
C MET A 1 -97.62 -34.62 -45.82
N ALA A 2 -98.19 -35.36 -46.79
CA ALA A 2 -98.52 -34.94 -48.16
C ALA A 2 -97.42 -34.31 -49.04
N LEU A 3 -96.98 -35.04 -50.09
CA LEU A 3 -97.38 -34.86 -51.51
C LEU A 3 -96.44 -33.86 -52.21
N SER A 4 -95.95 -34.03 -53.44
CA SER A 4 -96.40 -34.75 -54.64
C SER A 4 -95.18 -34.76 -55.59
N ALA A 5 -94.74 -35.89 -56.16
CA ALA A 5 -95.20 -36.45 -57.44
C ALA A 5 -95.10 -35.44 -58.61
N ARG A 6 -94.67 -35.77 -59.83
CA ARG A 6 -94.33 -37.01 -60.56
C ARG A 6 -94.02 -36.53 -61.99
N ARG A 7 -93.09 -37.14 -62.72
CA ARG A 7 -93.43 -37.92 -63.95
C ARG A 7 -92.20 -38.54 -64.61
N LEU A 8 -92.42 -39.82 -64.93
CA LEU A 8 -91.72 -40.68 -65.91
C LEU A 8 -91.63 -39.97 -67.29
N TRP A 9 -90.69 -40.28 -68.19
CA TRP A 9 -90.54 -41.58 -68.85
C TRP A 9 -89.31 -41.62 -69.78
N ARG A 10 -88.99 -42.85 -70.23
CA ARG A 10 -87.81 -43.38 -70.94
C ARG A 10 -87.57 -42.85 -72.37
N GLY A 11 -86.33 -42.98 -72.88
CA GLY A 11 -86.06 -43.09 -74.31
C GLY A 11 -84.59 -42.94 -74.73
N SER A 12 -84.04 -44.01 -75.34
CA SER A 12 -82.68 -44.29 -75.81
C SER A 12 -81.92 -43.25 -76.67
N ALA A 13 -80.58 -43.39 -76.61
CA ALA A 13 -79.62 -43.54 -77.72
C ALA A 13 -78.52 -42.48 -77.84
N ALA A 14 -77.30 -42.94 -77.51
CA ALA A 14 -75.98 -42.67 -78.11
C ALA A 14 -75.62 -41.26 -78.59
N SER A 15 -74.60 -40.66 -77.95
CA SER A 15 -73.52 -39.93 -78.64
C SER A 15 -72.39 -39.58 -77.69
N ASP A 16 -71.17 -39.79 -78.18
CA ASP A 16 -69.87 -39.26 -77.73
C ASP A 16 -69.32 -39.64 -76.35
N GLY A 17 -68.17 -40.31 -76.40
CA GLY A 17 -67.24 -40.39 -75.28
C GLY A 17 -66.62 -39.04 -75.02
N SER A 18 -67.07 -38.40 -73.94
CA SER A 18 -66.22 -37.58 -73.08
C SER A 18 -66.22 -38.28 -71.73
N SER A 19 -65.11 -38.94 -71.37
CA SER A 19 -64.88 -39.31 -69.97
C SER A 19 -64.88 -38.01 -69.18
N GLU A 20 -65.86 -37.81 -68.30
CA GLU A 20 -65.76 -36.72 -67.33
C GLU A 20 -64.43 -36.89 -66.58
N PRO A 21 -63.61 -35.83 -66.44
CA PRO A 21 -62.34 -35.94 -65.73
C PRO A 21 -62.62 -36.38 -64.30
N LEU A 22 -61.90 -37.41 -63.84
CA LEU A 22 -62.06 -37.89 -62.47
C LEU A 22 -61.58 -36.78 -61.53
N THR A 23 -62.39 -36.48 -60.50
CA THR A 23 -62.11 -35.42 -59.55
C THR A 23 -61.97 -35.98 -58.14
N GLY A 24 -61.00 -35.47 -57.41
CA GLY A 24 -60.81 -35.80 -56.01
C GLY A 24 -60.04 -34.71 -55.28
N THR A 25 -60.32 -34.57 -53.99
CA THR A 25 -59.67 -33.61 -53.11
C THR A 25 -59.01 -34.36 -51.96
N ILE A 26 -57.72 -34.09 -51.73
CA ILE A 26 -57.00 -34.50 -50.53
C ILE A 26 -57.05 -33.35 -49.52
N ALA A 27 -57.37 -33.67 -48.27
CA ALA A 27 -57.39 -32.75 -47.15
C ALA A 27 -56.73 -33.37 -45.91
N ASN A 28 -56.42 -32.53 -44.91
CA ASN A 28 -55.97 -32.96 -43.59
C ASN A 28 -54.77 -33.92 -43.61
N LEU A 29 -53.78 -33.67 -44.47
CA LEU A 29 -52.49 -34.36 -44.36
C LEU A 29 -51.87 -33.98 -43.01
N THR A 30 -51.74 -34.95 -42.13
CA THR A 30 -51.14 -34.81 -40.81
C THR A 30 -49.94 -35.72 -40.70
N ALA A 31 -48.88 -35.22 -40.08
CA ALA A 31 -47.66 -35.97 -39.84
C ALA A 31 -47.41 -36.05 -38.32
N THR A 32 -47.60 -37.24 -37.76
CA THR A 32 -47.45 -37.51 -36.32
C THR A 32 -46.17 -38.32 -36.09
N VAL A 33 -45.25 -37.78 -35.29
CA VAL A 33 -44.02 -38.50 -34.91
C VAL A 33 -44.37 -39.70 -34.02
N GLU A 34 -44.01 -40.91 -34.45
CA GLU A 34 -44.25 -42.13 -33.68
C GLU A 34 -42.99 -42.60 -32.92
N SER A 35 -41.79 -42.30 -33.45
CA SER A 35 -40.51 -42.61 -32.80
C SER A 35 -39.39 -41.73 -33.34
N ALA A 36 -38.18 -41.90 -32.81
CA ALA A 36 -36.94 -41.26 -33.29
C ALA A 36 -36.59 -41.57 -34.77
N SER A 37 -37.30 -42.49 -35.40
CA SER A 37 -37.03 -42.96 -36.75
C SER A 37 -38.28 -43.21 -37.58
N SER A 38 -39.46 -42.80 -37.09
CA SER A 38 -40.72 -43.03 -37.79
C SER A 38 -41.75 -41.93 -37.58
N VAL A 39 -42.51 -41.66 -38.64
CA VAL A 39 -43.63 -40.70 -38.66
C VAL A 39 -44.82 -41.38 -39.31
N ARG A 40 -45.99 -41.28 -38.68
CA ARG A 40 -47.28 -41.65 -39.26
C ARG A 40 -47.86 -40.46 -40.04
N LEU A 41 -48.14 -40.70 -41.31
CA LEU A 41 -48.80 -39.79 -42.23
C LEU A 41 -50.25 -40.26 -42.40
N GLU A 42 -51.21 -39.39 -42.17
CA GLU A 42 -52.65 -39.67 -42.35
C GLU A 42 -53.27 -38.54 -43.16
N TRP A 43 -54.16 -38.86 -44.10
CA TRP A 43 -54.86 -37.89 -44.93
C TRP A 43 -56.30 -38.32 -45.18
N GLU A 44 -57.14 -37.33 -45.49
CA GLU A 44 -58.52 -37.54 -45.87
C GLU A 44 -58.67 -37.37 -47.38
N TYR A 45 -59.52 -38.20 -47.98
CA TYR A 45 -59.84 -38.13 -49.40
C TYR A 45 -61.35 -38.09 -49.62
N SER A 46 -61.79 -37.21 -50.52
CA SER A 46 -63.15 -37.20 -51.05
C SER A 46 -63.12 -37.00 -52.56
N GLY A 47 -63.69 -37.92 -53.32
CA GLY A 47 -63.65 -37.89 -54.77
C GLY A 47 -64.16 -39.18 -55.39
N ASP A 48 -63.87 -39.35 -56.67
CA ASP A 48 -64.20 -40.54 -57.44
C ASP A 48 -63.36 -41.77 -57.02
N ASP A 49 -63.89 -42.97 -57.24
CA ASP A 49 -63.19 -44.22 -56.95
C ASP A 49 -62.02 -44.47 -57.93
N GLY A 50 -61.02 -45.25 -57.52
CA GLY A 50 -59.91 -45.67 -58.40
C GLY A 50 -58.69 -44.74 -58.40
N VAL A 51 -58.56 -43.86 -57.40
CA VAL A 51 -57.36 -43.07 -57.14
C VAL A 51 -56.28 -43.92 -56.45
N ALA A 52 -55.02 -43.70 -56.82
CA ALA A 52 -53.85 -44.15 -56.05
C ALA A 52 -53.04 -42.93 -55.60
N PHE A 53 -52.64 -42.90 -54.34
CA PHE A 53 -51.85 -41.82 -53.76
C PHE A 53 -50.36 -42.08 -53.93
N ARG A 54 -49.64 -41.01 -54.26
CA ARG A 54 -48.18 -40.95 -54.30
C ARG A 54 -47.71 -39.92 -53.28
N LEU A 55 -47.00 -40.40 -52.28
CA LEU A 55 -46.43 -39.59 -51.20
C LEU A 55 -44.91 -39.52 -51.39
N THR A 56 -44.37 -38.29 -51.42
CA THR A 56 -42.94 -38.03 -51.46
C THR A 56 -42.46 -37.47 -50.13
N ARG A 57 -41.23 -37.82 -49.73
CA ARG A 57 -40.46 -37.20 -48.65
C ARG A 57 -39.28 -36.48 -49.28
N ASP A 58 -39.23 -35.16 -49.13
CA ASP A 58 -38.22 -34.28 -49.73
C ASP A 58 -37.99 -34.58 -51.24
N GLY A 59 -39.09 -34.85 -51.95
CA GLY A 59 -39.09 -35.17 -53.39
C GLY A 59 -38.83 -36.62 -53.76
N VAL A 60 -38.52 -37.51 -52.81
CA VAL A 60 -38.35 -38.96 -53.04
C VAL A 60 -39.64 -39.70 -52.70
N VAL A 61 -40.13 -40.55 -53.61
CA VAL A 61 -41.34 -41.36 -53.35
C VAL A 61 -41.09 -42.33 -52.19
N VAL A 62 -41.91 -42.24 -51.15
CA VAL A 62 -41.88 -43.13 -49.98
C VAL A 62 -43.09 -44.04 -49.90
N TYR A 63 -44.19 -43.70 -50.58
CA TYR A 63 -45.39 -44.54 -50.64
C TYR A 63 -46.16 -44.35 -51.95
N GLU A 64 -46.66 -45.47 -52.49
CA GLU A 64 -47.63 -45.54 -53.60
C GLU A 64 -48.71 -46.58 -53.25
N GLY A 65 -49.99 -46.22 -53.32
CA GLY A 65 -51.10 -47.12 -53.02
C GLY A 65 -52.44 -46.41 -52.78
N ASP A 66 -53.48 -47.16 -52.40
CA ASP A 66 -54.85 -46.67 -52.22
C ASP A 66 -55.24 -46.42 -50.74
N GLY A 67 -54.29 -46.58 -49.82
CA GLY A 67 -54.50 -46.35 -48.39
C GLY A 67 -54.63 -44.87 -48.05
N LEU A 68 -55.18 -44.58 -46.86
CA LEU A 68 -55.31 -43.21 -46.32
C LEU A 68 -54.33 -42.92 -45.16
N SER A 69 -53.40 -43.85 -44.92
CA SER A 69 -52.36 -43.71 -43.89
C SER A 69 -51.10 -44.45 -44.31
N PHE A 70 -49.93 -43.91 -43.96
CA PHE A 70 -48.63 -44.53 -44.19
C PHE A 70 -47.72 -44.28 -42.98
N VAL A 71 -46.91 -45.27 -42.60
CA VAL A 71 -45.85 -45.06 -41.59
C VAL A 71 -44.52 -45.07 -42.32
N ASP A 72 -43.89 -43.90 -42.38
CA ASP A 72 -42.53 -43.77 -42.90
C ASP A 72 -41.53 -44.15 -41.81
N THR A 73 -40.51 -44.95 -42.15
CA THR A 73 -39.51 -45.50 -41.22
C THR A 73 -38.09 -45.30 -41.75
N GLY A 74 -37.09 -45.44 -40.86
CA GLY A 74 -35.69 -45.20 -41.23
C GLY A 74 -35.33 -43.72 -41.34
N LEU A 75 -36.08 -42.85 -40.64
CA LEU A 75 -35.82 -41.42 -40.53
C LEU A 75 -34.69 -41.14 -39.53
N ASN A 76 -34.04 -39.99 -39.69
CA ASN A 76 -33.04 -39.50 -38.75
C ASN A 76 -33.69 -38.57 -37.72
N ALA A 77 -33.50 -38.86 -36.43
CA ALA A 77 -33.93 -37.98 -35.34
C ALA A 77 -33.33 -36.57 -35.49
N GLY A 78 -34.09 -35.55 -35.08
CA GLY A 78 -33.70 -34.14 -35.19
C GLY A 78 -33.73 -33.58 -36.62
N THR A 79 -34.21 -34.34 -37.61
CA THR A 79 -34.32 -33.90 -39.01
C THR A 79 -35.75 -33.48 -39.31
N THR A 80 -35.92 -32.35 -40.02
CA THR A 80 -37.21 -31.92 -40.57
C THR A 80 -37.38 -32.51 -41.96
N TYR A 81 -38.50 -33.20 -42.17
CA TYR A 81 -38.89 -33.80 -43.43
C TYR A 81 -40.13 -33.11 -43.98
N THR A 82 -40.17 -32.85 -45.28
CA THR A 82 -41.35 -32.32 -45.97
C THR A 82 -42.01 -33.43 -46.77
N TYR A 83 -43.29 -33.67 -46.51
CA TYR A 83 -44.08 -34.65 -47.20
C TYR A 83 -45.04 -33.97 -48.16
N GLU A 84 -45.10 -34.45 -49.41
CA GLU A 84 -46.07 -33.98 -50.40
C GLU A 84 -46.86 -35.17 -50.93
N ILE A 85 -48.18 -35.04 -50.97
CA ILE A 85 -49.08 -36.10 -51.44
C ILE A 85 -49.93 -35.62 -52.61
N VAL A 86 -50.08 -36.47 -53.61
CA VAL A 86 -50.98 -36.31 -54.75
C VAL A 86 -51.68 -37.64 -55.04
N GLY A 87 -52.94 -37.59 -55.45
CA GLY A 87 -53.68 -38.74 -55.96
C GLY A 87 -53.64 -38.76 -57.48
N GLU A 88 -53.40 -39.92 -58.07
CA GLU A 88 -53.35 -40.15 -59.52
C GLU A 88 -54.39 -41.22 -59.88
N PHE A 89 -55.20 -40.95 -60.91
CA PHE A 89 -56.16 -41.92 -61.44
C PHE A 89 -55.55 -42.69 -62.62
N GLY A 90 -56.04 -43.91 -62.88
CA GLY A 90 -55.60 -44.73 -64.02
C GLY A 90 -55.83 -44.09 -65.40
N THR A 91 -56.62 -43.01 -65.47
CA THR A 91 -56.87 -42.17 -66.67
C THR A 91 -55.79 -41.10 -66.89
N GLY A 92 -54.94 -40.82 -65.88
CA GLY A 92 -53.94 -39.74 -65.89
C GLY A 92 -54.42 -38.44 -65.24
N ASP A 93 -55.67 -38.35 -64.78
CA ASP A 93 -56.16 -37.23 -63.97
C ASP A 93 -55.51 -37.25 -62.58
N VAL A 94 -55.31 -36.08 -61.96
CA VAL A 94 -54.68 -35.95 -60.63
C VAL A 94 -55.48 -35.07 -59.69
N THR A 95 -55.36 -35.30 -58.38
CA THR A 95 -55.95 -34.46 -57.33
C THR A 95 -55.13 -33.19 -57.11
N ASN A 96 -55.56 -32.33 -56.18
CA ASN A 96 -54.68 -31.31 -55.60
C ASN A 96 -53.49 -31.98 -54.87
N THR A 97 -52.36 -31.27 -54.81
CA THR A 97 -51.23 -31.62 -53.95
C THR A 97 -51.37 -30.96 -52.59
N VAL A 98 -51.11 -31.72 -51.52
CA VAL A 98 -51.04 -31.21 -50.14
C VAL A 98 -49.65 -31.47 -49.60
N SER A 99 -49.09 -30.52 -48.87
CA SER A 99 -47.78 -30.64 -48.23
C SER A 99 -47.87 -30.44 -46.72
N GLU A 100 -47.03 -31.16 -45.97
CA GLU A 100 -46.89 -31.04 -44.52
C GLU A 100 -45.42 -31.28 -44.13
N SER A 101 -44.88 -30.47 -43.21
CA SER A 101 -43.52 -30.64 -42.71
C SER A 101 -43.54 -31.04 -41.24
N VAL A 102 -42.70 -32.01 -40.87
CA VAL A 102 -42.58 -32.47 -39.48
C VAL A 102 -41.11 -32.63 -39.09
N THR A 103 -40.78 -32.25 -37.86
CA THR A 103 -39.46 -32.52 -37.26
C THR A 103 -39.55 -33.76 -36.40
N VAL A 104 -38.74 -34.78 -36.69
CA VAL A 104 -38.67 -35.98 -35.84
C VAL A 104 -37.97 -35.61 -34.54
N GLU A 105 -38.70 -35.58 -33.43
CA GLU A 105 -38.15 -35.25 -32.12
C GLU A 105 -37.14 -36.31 -31.64
N ASP A 106 -36.06 -35.87 -30.98
CA ASP A 106 -35.12 -36.78 -30.30
C ASP A 106 -35.81 -37.31 -29.03
N PRO A 107 -35.99 -38.64 -28.86
CA PRO A 107 -36.67 -39.20 -27.69
C PRO A 107 -35.86 -39.04 -26.39
N ASN A 108 -34.60 -38.60 -26.46
CA ASN A 108 -33.79 -38.37 -25.28
C ASN A 108 -32.80 -37.20 -25.49
N PRO A 109 -33.27 -35.94 -25.53
CA PRO A 109 -32.43 -34.79 -25.87
C PRO A 109 -31.37 -34.47 -24.79
N GLY A 110 -31.37 -35.16 -23.65
CA GLY A 110 -30.58 -34.76 -22.48
C GLY A 110 -31.05 -33.41 -21.92
N ASP A 111 -30.52 -33.04 -20.76
CA ASP A 111 -30.67 -31.67 -20.24
C ASP A 111 -29.65 -30.73 -20.88
N ILE A 112 -28.53 -31.28 -21.37
CA ILE A 112 -27.53 -30.63 -22.20
C ILE A 112 -27.06 -31.57 -23.32
N GLU A 113 -26.45 -31.00 -24.35
CA GLU A 113 -25.83 -31.71 -25.47
C GLU A 113 -24.40 -31.19 -25.69
N TRP A 114 -23.40 -32.07 -25.57
CA TRP A 114 -22.01 -31.80 -25.93
C TRP A 114 -21.76 -32.11 -27.41
N TYR A 115 -20.95 -31.29 -28.08
CA TYR A 115 -20.61 -31.45 -29.49
C TYR A 115 -19.10 -31.37 -29.70
N VAL A 116 -18.60 -32.21 -30.61
CA VAL A 116 -17.17 -32.24 -30.92
C VAL A 116 -16.70 -31.05 -31.76
N ASP A 117 -17.59 -30.49 -32.58
CA ASP A 117 -17.30 -29.30 -33.37
C ASP A 117 -17.99 -28.04 -32.79
N ILE A 118 -17.63 -26.88 -33.32
CA ILE A 118 -18.30 -25.63 -33.01
C ILE A 118 -19.71 -25.58 -33.63
N ASP A 119 -20.50 -24.58 -33.26
CA ASP A 119 -21.84 -24.31 -33.77
C ASP A 119 -22.83 -25.49 -33.62
N TYR A 120 -22.62 -26.35 -32.63
CA TYR A 120 -23.45 -27.52 -32.33
C TYR A 120 -23.46 -28.56 -33.46
N THR A 121 -22.30 -28.75 -34.10
CA THR A 121 -22.12 -29.69 -35.21
C THR A 121 -21.23 -30.89 -34.82
N GLY A 122 -21.15 -31.89 -35.69
CA GLY A 122 -20.37 -33.11 -35.44
C GLY A 122 -21.07 -34.14 -34.55
N ALA A 123 -20.28 -35.07 -34.01
CA ALA A 123 -20.75 -36.07 -33.05
C ALA A 123 -21.31 -35.39 -31.78
N LYS A 124 -22.48 -35.86 -31.33
CA LYS A 124 -23.20 -35.33 -30.17
C LYS A 124 -23.25 -36.31 -29.00
N ARG A 125 -23.22 -35.79 -27.78
CA ARG A 125 -23.43 -36.57 -26.56
C ARG A 125 -24.43 -35.86 -25.62
N PRO A 126 -25.67 -36.37 -25.48
CA PRO A 126 -26.60 -35.85 -24.48
C PRO A 126 -26.10 -36.17 -23.07
N ALA A 127 -26.38 -35.29 -22.11
CA ALA A 127 -26.13 -35.53 -20.70
C ALA A 127 -27.30 -35.02 -19.84
N ARG A 128 -27.53 -35.65 -18.69
CA ARG A 128 -28.65 -35.32 -17.78
C ARG A 128 -28.17 -34.65 -16.50
N ILE A 129 -29.07 -33.91 -15.85
CA ILE A 129 -28.85 -33.37 -14.52
C ILE A 129 -28.50 -34.51 -13.55
N ASP A 130 -27.53 -34.24 -12.68
CA ASP A 130 -26.88 -35.16 -11.73
C ASP A 130 -25.98 -36.23 -12.37
N GLU A 131 -25.79 -36.21 -13.69
CA GLU A 131 -24.77 -37.01 -14.34
C GLU A 131 -23.36 -36.51 -13.98
N ARG A 132 -22.47 -37.46 -13.66
CA ARG A 132 -21.05 -37.22 -13.36
C ARG A 132 -20.20 -38.17 -14.18
N ILE A 133 -19.36 -37.62 -15.04
CA ILE A 133 -18.46 -38.38 -15.90
C ILE A 133 -17.04 -38.10 -15.48
N THR A 134 -16.39 -39.12 -14.92
CA THR A 134 -14.99 -39.05 -14.44
C THR A 134 -13.98 -39.18 -15.57
N VAL A 135 -14.32 -39.90 -16.64
CA VAL A 135 -13.50 -40.09 -17.84
C VAL A 135 -14.42 -40.07 -19.04
N LEU A 136 -14.14 -39.17 -19.99
CA LEU A 136 -14.80 -39.16 -21.29
C LEU A 136 -14.22 -40.25 -22.20
N ASP A 137 -15.07 -40.80 -23.07
CA ASP A 137 -14.65 -41.71 -24.14
C ASP A 137 -14.45 -40.93 -25.44
N ALA A 138 -13.67 -41.49 -26.37
CA ALA A 138 -13.57 -40.95 -27.73
C ALA A 138 -14.95 -40.97 -28.44
N PRO A 139 -15.29 -39.98 -29.28
CA PRO A 139 -14.47 -38.83 -29.70
C PRO A 139 -14.54 -37.61 -28.76
N PHE A 140 -15.16 -37.72 -27.59
CA PHE A 140 -15.44 -36.56 -26.72
C PHE A 140 -14.30 -36.22 -25.76
N ASP A 141 -13.49 -37.20 -25.33
CA ASP A 141 -12.27 -36.93 -24.54
C ASP A 141 -11.33 -36.05 -25.35
N ARG A 142 -11.09 -34.82 -24.86
CA ARG A 142 -10.29 -33.81 -25.57
C ARG A 142 -10.81 -33.55 -27.00
N GLY A 143 -12.12 -33.61 -27.19
CA GLY A 143 -12.72 -33.36 -28.49
C GLY A 143 -13.94 -32.45 -28.45
N ILE A 144 -14.35 -31.94 -27.28
CA ILE A 144 -15.54 -31.08 -27.15
C ILE A 144 -15.19 -29.62 -27.51
N SER A 145 -16.00 -29.03 -28.39
CA SER A 145 -15.85 -27.64 -28.85
C SER A 145 -17.08 -26.76 -28.64
N SER A 146 -18.28 -27.33 -28.49
CA SER A 146 -19.50 -26.56 -28.19
C SER A 146 -20.48 -27.30 -27.26
N LEU A 147 -21.35 -26.52 -26.60
CA LEU A 147 -22.34 -26.99 -25.62
C LEU A 147 -23.70 -26.38 -25.93
N LYS A 148 -24.74 -27.19 -26.04
CA LYS A 148 -26.12 -26.71 -26.07
C LYS A 148 -26.82 -27.06 -24.76
N VAL A 149 -27.41 -26.05 -24.11
CA VAL A 149 -28.20 -26.22 -22.89
C VAL A 149 -29.67 -26.29 -23.28
N VAL A 150 -30.31 -27.42 -22.99
CA VAL A 150 -31.73 -27.68 -23.28
C VAL A 150 -32.58 -27.25 -22.08
N ASN A 151 -32.20 -27.71 -20.89
CA ASN A 151 -32.84 -27.33 -19.63
C ASN A 151 -31.85 -26.53 -18.76
N PRO A 152 -32.31 -25.46 -18.07
CA PRO A 152 -31.45 -24.68 -17.19
C PRO A 152 -30.75 -25.55 -16.14
N CYS A 153 -29.42 -25.52 -16.15
CA CYS A 153 -28.58 -26.29 -15.26
C CYS A 153 -27.22 -25.58 -15.10
N LYS A 154 -26.36 -26.17 -14.28
CA LYS A 154 -24.99 -25.73 -14.06
C LYS A 154 -24.05 -26.87 -14.43
N ILE A 155 -23.18 -26.61 -15.38
CA ILE A 155 -22.24 -27.59 -15.90
C ILE A 155 -20.85 -27.23 -15.39
N TYR A 156 -20.21 -28.16 -14.70
CA TYR A 156 -18.81 -28.08 -14.31
C TYR A 156 -18.01 -28.95 -15.26
N ALA A 157 -17.21 -28.37 -16.14
CA ALA A 157 -16.36 -29.12 -17.06
C ALA A 157 -14.89 -28.92 -16.70
N TYR A 158 -14.11 -29.99 -16.82
CA TYR A 158 -12.75 -30.07 -16.28
C TYR A 158 -11.76 -30.49 -17.36
N THR A 159 -10.55 -29.92 -17.30
CA THR A 159 -9.47 -30.30 -18.22
C THR A 159 -8.77 -31.59 -17.83
N GLY A 160 -8.95 -32.04 -16.59
CA GLY A 160 -8.44 -33.30 -16.06
C GLY A 160 -9.51 -34.37 -15.97
N GLN A 161 -9.09 -35.62 -15.77
CA GLN A 161 -10.00 -36.72 -15.40
C GLN A 161 -10.37 -36.62 -13.91
N ASN A 162 -11.41 -37.32 -13.48
CA ASN A 162 -11.85 -37.35 -12.07
C ASN A 162 -12.12 -35.95 -11.48
N PHE A 163 -12.64 -35.02 -12.29
CA PHE A 163 -13.00 -33.66 -11.86
C PHE A 163 -11.79 -32.82 -11.39
N SER A 164 -10.61 -33.11 -11.94
CA SER A 164 -9.37 -32.42 -11.61
C SER A 164 -8.99 -31.33 -12.63
N ASP A 165 -7.95 -30.58 -12.29
CA ASP A 165 -7.37 -29.51 -13.08
C ASP A 165 -8.28 -28.27 -13.24
N ALA A 166 -8.14 -27.53 -14.35
CA ALA A 166 -8.89 -26.30 -14.56
C ALA A 166 -10.37 -26.64 -14.69
N VAL A 167 -11.22 -25.76 -14.15
CA VAL A 167 -12.68 -25.89 -14.22
C VAL A 167 -13.29 -24.68 -14.91
N ILE A 168 -14.23 -24.96 -15.81
CA ILE A 168 -15.15 -23.97 -16.35
C ILE A 168 -16.57 -24.28 -15.90
N ILE A 169 -17.28 -23.22 -15.55
CA ILE A 169 -18.69 -23.30 -15.17
C ILE A 169 -19.49 -22.71 -16.33
N LEU A 170 -20.34 -23.54 -16.93
CA LEU A 170 -21.23 -23.17 -18.03
C LEU A 170 -22.67 -23.24 -17.52
N THR A 171 -23.48 -22.27 -17.92
CA THR A 171 -24.90 -22.17 -17.53
C THR A 171 -25.82 -21.87 -18.70
N ALA A 172 -25.24 -21.68 -19.89
CA ALA A 172 -25.92 -21.34 -21.12
C ALA A 172 -25.24 -22.04 -22.29
N SER A 173 -25.93 -22.11 -23.42
CA SER A 173 -25.38 -22.67 -24.65
C SER A 173 -24.20 -21.83 -25.15
N GLU A 174 -23.13 -22.50 -25.55
CA GLU A 174 -21.89 -21.92 -26.05
C GLU A 174 -21.58 -22.53 -27.42
N LYS A 175 -21.72 -21.74 -28.48
CA LYS A 175 -21.42 -22.16 -29.86
C LYS A 175 -19.95 -22.48 -30.09
N ASN A 176 -19.06 -21.90 -29.28
CA ASN A 176 -17.63 -22.13 -29.36
C ASN A 176 -17.04 -21.86 -27.99
N ILE A 177 -16.56 -22.89 -27.29
CA ILE A 177 -15.96 -22.73 -25.96
C ILE A 177 -14.49 -22.28 -26.07
N GLY A 178 -13.86 -22.43 -27.25
CA GLY A 178 -12.47 -22.06 -27.54
C GLY A 178 -12.12 -20.57 -27.41
N HIS A 179 -13.08 -19.65 -27.26
CA HIS A 179 -12.78 -18.25 -26.93
C HIS A 179 -12.35 -18.05 -25.47
N ARG A 180 -12.48 -19.08 -24.63
CA ARG A 180 -12.19 -19.02 -23.20
C ARG A 180 -10.82 -19.62 -22.91
N TYR A 181 -10.07 -18.98 -22.02
CA TYR A 181 -8.73 -19.40 -21.61
C TYR A 181 -8.73 -19.98 -20.20
N TYR A 182 -7.82 -20.91 -19.92
CA TYR A 182 -7.62 -21.45 -18.57
C TYR A 182 -6.16 -21.50 -18.08
N TYR A 183 -5.15 -21.59 -18.96
CA TYR A 183 -3.71 -21.53 -18.59
C TYR A 183 -2.83 -21.05 -19.74
N ASP A 184 -1.95 -20.05 -19.57
CA ASP A 184 -0.82 -19.74 -20.49
C ASP A 184 -1.11 -19.90 -22.01
N ASN A 185 -2.24 -19.33 -22.49
CA ASN A 185 -2.81 -19.42 -23.86
C ASN A 185 -3.54 -20.71 -24.26
N GLN A 186 -3.68 -21.66 -23.35
CA GLN A 186 -4.54 -22.82 -23.50
C GLN A 186 -6.00 -22.37 -23.46
N ILE A 187 -6.69 -22.71 -24.54
CA ILE A 187 -8.12 -22.48 -24.72
C ILE A 187 -8.89 -23.75 -24.39
N TRP A 188 -10.15 -23.59 -24.00
CA TRP A 188 -11.01 -24.70 -23.62
C TRP A 188 -11.41 -25.64 -24.77
N ASN A 189 -11.15 -25.28 -26.03
CA ASN A 189 -11.39 -26.17 -27.17
C ASN A 189 -10.61 -27.47 -26.99
N ASP A 190 -11.28 -28.61 -27.17
CA ASP A 190 -10.63 -29.93 -27.11
C ASP A 190 -9.88 -30.20 -25.80
N ALA A 191 -10.28 -29.52 -24.72
CA ALA A 191 -9.61 -29.63 -23.42
C ALA A 191 -10.40 -30.45 -22.39
N ILE A 192 -11.72 -30.59 -22.57
CA ILE A 192 -12.60 -31.22 -21.57
C ILE A 192 -12.38 -32.74 -21.53
N ARG A 193 -12.20 -33.28 -20.33
CA ARG A 193 -11.95 -34.72 -20.06
C ARG A 193 -12.90 -35.34 -19.04
N SER A 194 -13.50 -34.51 -18.19
CA SER A 194 -14.53 -34.92 -17.23
C SER A 194 -15.53 -33.78 -17.01
N TYR A 195 -16.75 -34.09 -16.57
CA TYR A 195 -17.74 -33.07 -16.25
C TYR A 195 -18.80 -33.55 -15.25
N GLU A 196 -19.48 -32.60 -14.62
CA GLU A 196 -20.68 -32.81 -13.80
C GLU A 196 -21.79 -31.85 -14.24
N VAL A 197 -23.02 -32.36 -14.32
CA VAL A 197 -24.21 -31.55 -14.57
C VAL A 197 -25.01 -31.46 -13.27
N ARG A 198 -25.33 -30.25 -12.85
CA ARG A 198 -26.04 -29.98 -11.59
C ARG A 198 -27.28 -29.13 -11.82
N PRO A 199 -28.31 -29.23 -10.97
CA PRO A 199 -29.41 -28.27 -10.98
C PRO A 199 -28.91 -26.84 -10.80
N THR A 200 -29.61 -25.83 -11.35
CA THR A 200 -29.20 -24.41 -11.27
C THR A 200 -28.95 -23.91 -9.84
N GLY A 201 -29.74 -24.38 -8.87
CA GLY A 201 -29.64 -24.00 -7.46
C GLY A 201 -28.63 -24.80 -6.63
N TRP A 202 -27.86 -25.70 -7.25
CA TRP A 202 -26.95 -26.59 -6.54
C TRP A 202 -25.80 -25.84 -5.85
N LYS A 203 -25.47 -26.31 -4.64
CA LYS A 203 -24.36 -25.80 -3.83
C LYS A 203 -23.49 -26.97 -3.37
N TRP A 204 -22.20 -26.69 -3.24
CA TRP A 204 -21.25 -27.65 -2.69
C TRP A 204 -21.64 -28.04 -1.25
N PRO A 205 -21.58 -29.34 -0.89
CA PRO A 205 -21.86 -29.79 0.47
C PRO A 205 -20.93 -29.15 1.48
N LYS A 206 -21.46 -28.81 2.67
CA LYS A 206 -20.61 -28.33 3.76
C LYS A 206 -19.81 -29.47 4.39
N VAL A 207 -18.56 -29.18 4.77
CA VAL A 207 -17.73 -30.08 5.57
C VAL A 207 -17.99 -29.80 7.06
N ASN A 208 -18.77 -30.66 7.72
CA ASN A 208 -19.21 -30.40 9.10
C ASN A 208 -18.22 -30.87 10.18
N ASN A 209 -17.29 -31.77 9.86
CA ASN A 209 -16.40 -32.42 10.84
C ASN A 209 -14.94 -31.95 10.70
N GLN A 210 -14.73 -30.64 10.59
CA GLN A 210 -13.38 -30.09 10.48
C GLN A 210 -12.67 -30.11 11.84
N VAL A 211 -11.37 -30.40 11.82
CA VAL A 211 -10.54 -30.47 13.02
C VAL A 211 -9.21 -29.77 12.78
N SER A 212 -8.71 -29.08 13.80
CA SER A 212 -7.35 -28.52 13.77
C SER A 212 -6.33 -29.62 14.02
N TYR A 213 -5.16 -29.52 13.39
CA TYR A 213 -4.10 -30.49 13.50
C TYR A 213 -2.83 -29.88 14.09
N ASN A 214 -2.44 -30.35 15.27
CA ASN A 214 -1.12 -30.05 15.82
C ASN A 214 -0.07 -30.98 15.18
N LEU A 215 1.08 -30.39 14.84
CA LEU A 215 2.23 -31.05 14.22
C LEU A 215 3.35 -31.26 15.24
N SER A 216 4.19 -32.27 15.03
CA SER A 216 5.24 -32.64 15.99
C SER A 216 6.34 -31.58 16.15
N ASN A 217 6.45 -30.63 15.21
CA ASN A 217 7.39 -29.52 15.26
C ASN A 217 6.84 -28.27 15.98
N GLY A 218 5.64 -28.35 16.56
CA GLY A 218 4.99 -27.26 17.30
C GLY A 218 4.10 -26.35 16.45
N GLU A 219 4.08 -26.51 15.12
CA GLU A 219 3.10 -25.83 14.26
C GLU A 219 1.70 -26.45 14.40
N SER A 220 0.69 -25.70 13.97
CA SER A 220 -0.69 -26.18 13.88
C SER A 220 -1.31 -25.79 12.54
N VAL A 221 -2.18 -26.66 12.02
CA VAL A 221 -3.12 -26.33 10.95
C VAL A 221 -4.48 -26.02 11.61
N PRO A 222 -4.98 -24.78 11.54
CA PRO A 222 -6.22 -24.38 12.18
C PRO A 222 -7.45 -24.90 11.41
N VAL A 223 -8.64 -24.47 11.82
CA VAL A 223 -9.85 -24.49 10.99
C VAL A 223 -10.32 -23.04 10.87
N LEU A 224 -10.25 -22.47 9.67
CA LEU A 224 -10.67 -21.09 9.45
C LEU A 224 -12.18 -21.01 9.22
N ALA A 225 -12.79 -19.92 9.67
CA ALA A 225 -14.21 -19.68 9.47
C ALA A 225 -14.53 -19.58 7.96
N GLY A 226 -15.56 -20.30 7.50
CA GLY A 226 -15.95 -20.34 6.10
C GLY A 226 -15.28 -21.45 5.28
N SER A 227 -14.23 -22.10 5.81
CA SER A 227 -13.57 -23.22 5.13
C SER A 227 -14.48 -24.44 4.94
N GLU A 228 -15.56 -24.55 5.73
CA GLU A 228 -16.56 -25.61 5.58
C GLU A 228 -17.29 -25.57 4.24
N HIS A 229 -17.27 -24.44 3.55
CA HIS A 229 -17.94 -24.27 2.26
C HIS A 229 -17.13 -24.82 1.08
N PHE A 230 -15.82 -25.06 1.25
CA PHE A 230 -14.88 -25.37 0.16
C PHE A 230 -14.61 -26.88 -0.01
N SER A 231 -15.64 -27.72 0.07
CA SER A 231 -15.48 -29.18 -0.10
C SER A 231 -14.91 -29.58 -1.48
N ASN A 232 -15.06 -28.71 -2.47
CA ASN A 232 -14.52 -28.85 -3.83
C ASN A 232 -13.00 -28.66 -3.91
N CYS A 233 -12.36 -28.19 -2.84
CA CYS A 233 -10.91 -27.99 -2.76
C CYS A 233 -10.20 -29.13 -2.03
N ASN A 234 -10.90 -30.22 -1.72
CA ASN A 234 -10.30 -31.37 -1.06
C ASN A 234 -9.28 -32.05 -1.99
N VAL A 235 -8.05 -32.18 -1.49
CA VAL A 235 -6.99 -32.95 -2.15
C VAL A 235 -7.10 -34.39 -1.66
N HIS A 236 -7.46 -35.31 -2.54
CA HIS A 236 -7.77 -36.68 -2.17
C HIS A 236 -6.52 -37.56 -2.11
N ASP A 237 -5.64 -37.47 -3.11
CA ASP A 237 -4.38 -38.21 -3.12
C ASP A 237 -3.16 -37.28 -2.91
N VAL A 238 -2.30 -37.68 -1.97
CA VAL A 238 -1.03 -37.01 -1.71
C VAL A 238 0.08 -38.05 -1.86
N ALA A 239 0.54 -38.18 -3.10
CA ALA A 239 1.63 -39.07 -3.49
C ALA A 239 2.98 -38.52 -2.99
N VAL A 240 3.96 -39.42 -2.84
CA VAL A 240 5.31 -39.07 -2.37
C VAL A 240 6.36 -39.57 -3.36
N ASP A 241 7.28 -38.69 -3.74
CA ASP A 241 8.50 -38.99 -4.50
C ASP A 241 9.73 -38.71 -3.62
N VAL A 242 10.37 -39.77 -3.11
CA VAL A 242 11.54 -39.65 -2.23
C VAL A 242 12.83 -39.65 -3.04
N ARG A 243 13.43 -38.47 -3.25
CA ARG A 243 14.80 -38.33 -3.81
C ARG A 243 15.85 -38.19 -2.72
N ASP A 244 15.44 -37.75 -1.52
CA ASP A 244 16.26 -37.71 -0.32
C ASP A 244 15.53 -38.31 0.88
N GLN A 245 16.07 -39.42 1.40
CA GLN A 245 15.47 -40.17 2.51
C GLN A 245 15.53 -39.41 3.84
N SER A 246 16.57 -38.60 4.05
CA SER A 246 16.76 -37.85 5.31
C SER A 246 15.68 -36.78 5.51
N THR A 247 15.46 -35.97 4.47
CA THR A 247 14.42 -34.93 4.45
C THR A 247 13.03 -35.55 4.57
N TYR A 248 12.78 -36.65 3.84
CA TYR A 248 11.51 -37.37 3.96
C TYR A 248 11.29 -37.95 5.37
N ASN A 249 12.30 -38.58 5.99
CA ASN A 249 12.18 -39.09 7.35
C ASN A 249 11.88 -37.98 8.37
N THR A 250 12.51 -36.81 8.19
CA THR A 250 12.23 -35.62 9.02
C THR A 250 10.79 -35.16 8.84
N PHE A 251 10.33 -35.01 7.60
CA PHE A 251 8.94 -34.66 7.29
C PHE A 251 7.95 -35.66 7.88
N LYS A 252 8.21 -36.97 7.73
CA LYS A 252 7.38 -38.05 8.25
C LYS A 252 7.28 -38.02 9.78
N GLY A 253 8.32 -37.56 10.47
CA GLY A 253 8.28 -37.33 11.92
C GLY A 253 7.36 -36.17 12.33
N ILE A 254 7.13 -35.21 11.43
CA ILE A 254 6.27 -34.03 11.65
C ILE A 254 4.82 -34.32 11.24
N ILE A 255 4.64 -34.88 10.04
CA ILE A 255 3.35 -35.30 9.48
C ILE A 255 3.45 -36.79 9.12
N SER A 256 2.77 -37.63 9.91
CA SER A 256 2.73 -39.06 9.64
C SER A 256 1.96 -39.39 8.37
N ASP A 257 2.35 -40.48 7.68
CA ASP A 257 1.77 -40.88 6.39
C ASP A 257 0.24 -41.01 6.41
N ASN A 258 -0.32 -41.55 7.50
CA ASN A 258 -1.76 -41.72 7.68
C ASN A 258 -2.54 -40.42 7.95
N ARG A 259 -1.86 -39.32 8.26
CA ARG A 259 -2.47 -37.99 8.51
C ARG A 259 -2.29 -37.04 7.33
N ARG A 260 -1.48 -37.40 6.33
CA ARG A 260 -1.06 -36.50 5.25
C ARG A 260 -2.26 -35.98 4.45
N SER A 261 -3.10 -36.85 3.89
CA SER A 261 -4.23 -36.42 3.05
C SER A 261 -5.21 -35.53 3.83
N VAL A 262 -5.62 -35.93 5.04
CA VAL A 262 -6.58 -35.14 5.84
C VAL A 262 -6.05 -33.77 6.26
N ILE A 263 -4.73 -33.63 6.45
CA ILE A 263 -4.09 -32.33 6.69
C ILE A 263 -4.10 -31.47 5.41
N PHE A 264 -3.80 -32.05 4.25
CA PHE A 264 -3.83 -31.34 2.96
C PHE A 264 -5.24 -30.90 2.56
N GLU A 265 -6.25 -31.72 2.85
CA GLU A 265 -7.65 -31.36 2.68
C GLU A 265 -8.01 -30.13 3.53
N GLN A 266 -7.67 -30.12 4.82
CA GLN A 266 -7.93 -28.99 5.71
C GLN A 266 -7.19 -27.73 5.25
N LEU A 267 -5.88 -27.85 4.99
CA LEU A 267 -5.07 -26.75 4.46
C LEU A 267 -5.65 -26.14 3.19
N SER A 268 -6.09 -26.98 2.25
CA SER A 268 -6.65 -26.52 0.98
C SER A 268 -7.96 -25.75 1.16
N ARG A 269 -8.84 -26.22 2.06
CA ARG A 269 -10.08 -25.51 2.40
C ARG A 269 -9.80 -24.17 3.07
N ASP A 270 -8.88 -24.14 4.03
CA ASP A 270 -8.50 -22.91 4.73
C ASP A 270 -7.89 -21.88 3.76
N VAL A 271 -6.93 -22.30 2.93
CA VAL A 271 -6.35 -21.46 1.87
C VAL A 271 -7.43 -20.89 0.95
N CYS A 272 -8.36 -21.74 0.47
CA CYS A 272 -9.40 -21.29 -0.45
C CYS A 272 -10.42 -20.34 0.23
N SER A 273 -10.73 -20.56 1.50
CA SER A 273 -11.63 -19.67 2.26
C SER A 273 -11.09 -18.26 2.46
N VAL A 274 -9.76 -18.09 2.46
CA VAL A 274 -9.10 -16.77 2.52
C VAL A 274 -9.10 -16.10 1.14
N LEU A 275 -8.83 -16.86 0.07
CA LEU A 275 -8.63 -16.31 -1.27
C LEU A 275 -9.90 -16.10 -2.10
N PHE A 276 -10.98 -16.81 -1.79
CA PHE A 276 -12.20 -16.86 -2.62
C PHE A 276 -13.47 -16.56 -1.83
N HIS A 277 -14.45 -15.96 -2.50
CA HIS A 277 -15.78 -15.74 -1.94
C HIS A 277 -16.59 -17.01 -1.91
N ASN A 278 -16.59 -17.75 -3.02
CA ASN A 278 -17.37 -18.96 -3.21
C ASN A 278 -16.51 -20.10 -3.78
N PRO A 279 -16.90 -21.36 -3.54
CA PRO A 279 -16.29 -22.54 -4.17
C PRO A 279 -16.18 -22.46 -5.70
N ASP A 280 -17.14 -21.82 -6.35
CA ASP A 280 -17.19 -21.69 -7.80
C ASP A 280 -16.15 -20.72 -8.36
N ASP A 281 -15.64 -19.80 -7.52
CA ASP A 281 -14.62 -18.83 -7.92
C ASP A 281 -13.25 -19.51 -8.05
N VAL A 282 -13.05 -20.67 -7.42
CA VAL A 282 -11.80 -21.42 -7.45
C VAL A 282 -11.53 -21.93 -8.88
N PRO A 283 -10.46 -21.50 -9.56
CA PRO A 283 -10.25 -21.78 -10.98
C PRO A 283 -9.69 -23.17 -11.28
N TYR A 284 -9.14 -23.85 -10.26
CA TYR A 284 -8.40 -25.09 -10.41
C TYR A 284 -8.74 -26.08 -9.29
N ARG A 285 -8.91 -27.35 -9.62
CA ARG A 285 -9.18 -28.46 -8.70
C ARG A 285 -7.94 -29.34 -8.58
N ILE A 286 -7.38 -29.40 -7.38
CA ILE A 286 -6.24 -30.26 -7.09
C ILE A 286 -6.81 -31.57 -6.54
N HIS A 287 -6.96 -32.58 -7.39
CA HIS A 287 -7.38 -33.90 -6.95
C HIS A 287 -6.19 -34.68 -6.37
N ASP A 288 -5.08 -34.70 -7.12
CA ASP A 288 -3.84 -35.40 -6.78
C ASP A 288 -2.67 -34.42 -6.69
N ILE A 289 -1.80 -34.59 -5.71
CA ILE A 289 -0.58 -33.79 -5.55
C ILE A 289 0.62 -34.66 -5.16
N HIS A 290 1.79 -34.33 -5.69
CA HIS A 290 3.03 -35.05 -5.40
C HIS A 290 3.93 -34.25 -4.46
N LEU A 291 4.33 -34.85 -3.34
CA LEU A 291 5.38 -34.32 -2.47
C LEU A 291 6.72 -34.94 -2.85
N GLN A 292 7.61 -34.12 -3.40
CA GLN A 292 8.96 -34.55 -3.77
C GLN A 292 9.96 -34.07 -2.72
N PHE A 293 10.82 -34.96 -2.24
CA PHE A 293 11.82 -34.63 -1.21
C PHE A 293 13.22 -34.62 -1.80
N GLU A 294 13.93 -33.49 -1.72
CA GLU A 294 15.27 -33.31 -2.28
C GLU A 294 16.28 -32.77 -1.25
N ASN A 295 17.56 -33.13 -1.41
CA ASN A 295 18.66 -32.61 -0.58
C ASN A 295 19.39 -31.42 -1.22
N THR A 296 18.64 -30.47 -1.76
CA THR A 296 19.20 -29.21 -2.28
C THR A 296 18.93 -28.07 -1.29
N PRO A 297 19.79 -27.03 -1.21
CA PRO A 297 19.51 -25.88 -0.36
C PRO A 297 18.20 -25.19 -0.75
N GLY A 298 17.40 -24.80 0.24
CA GLY A 298 16.13 -24.09 0.04
C GLY A 298 15.00 -24.66 0.89
N THR A 299 13.78 -24.27 0.57
CA THR A 299 12.58 -24.58 1.36
C THR A 299 11.56 -25.36 0.54
N ILE A 300 10.82 -24.70 -0.35
CA ILE A 300 9.81 -25.31 -1.20
C ILE A 300 9.88 -24.77 -2.63
N THR A 301 9.69 -25.63 -3.63
CA THR A 301 9.40 -25.24 -5.02
C THR A 301 8.07 -25.81 -5.44
N VAL A 302 7.27 -25.01 -6.14
CA VAL A 302 5.99 -25.43 -6.70
C VAL A 302 6.16 -25.65 -8.20
N VAL A 303 5.76 -26.81 -8.68
CA VAL A 303 5.68 -27.12 -10.12
C VAL A 303 4.21 -27.37 -10.44
N ARG A 304 3.67 -26.62 -11.39
CA ARG A 304 2.30 -26.77 -11.90
C ARG A 304 2.28 -27.74 -13.09
N GLY A 305 1.15 -28.40 -13.31
CA GLY A 305 0.91 -29.36 -14.40
C GLY A 305 -0.23 -30.33 -14.02
N GLU A 306 -0.54 -31.30 -14.89
CA GLU A 306 -1.56 -32.35 -14.66
C GLU A 306 -1.33 -33.11 -13.33
N TYR A 307 -0.08 -33.13 -12.84
CA TYR A 307 0.29 -33.62 -11.51
C TYR A 307 1.12 -32.55 -10.78
N PRO A 308 0.48 -31.62 -10.05
CA PRO A 308 1.20 -30.57 -9.34
C PRO A 308 2.16 -31.18 -8.31
N ARG A 309 3.35 -30.60 -8.21
CA ARG A 309 4.42 -31.07 -7.31
C ARG A 309 4.83 -29.98 -6.34
N LEU A 310 4.92 -30.35 -5.07
CA LEU A 310 5.57 -29.57 -4.03
C LEU A 310 6.92 -30.22 -3.70
N ILE A 311 8.00 -29.58 -4.11
CA ILE A 311 9.36 -30.04 -3.86
C ILE A 311 9.83 -29.46 -2.52
N LEU A 312 9.90 -30.29 -1.49
CA LEU A 312 10.33 -29.97 -0.14
C LEU A 312 11.82 -30.24 0.05
N ARG A 313 12.51 -29.28 0.67
CA ARG A 313 13.96 -29.29 0.94
C ARG A 313 14.24 -29.16 2.44
N PRO A 314 15.47 -29.42 2.93
CA PRO A 314 15.78 -29.41 4.35
C PRO A 314 15.37 -28.13 5.08
N GLY A 315 15.47 -26.96 4.44
CA GLY A 315 15.09 -25.68 5.04
C GLY A 315 13.58 -25.53 5.32
N ALA A 316 12.72 -26.36 4.73
CA ALA A 316 11.29 -26.34 5.01
C ALA A 316 10.92 -27.10 6.30
N MET A 317 11.80 -27.97 6.81
CA MET A 317 11.45 -28.88 7.91
C MET A 317 11.22 -28.16 9.25
N SER A 318 11.77 -26.96 9.42
CA SER A 318 11.52 -26.13 10.61
C SER A 318 10.14 -25.47 10.64
N ALA A 319 9.45 -25.38 9.50
CA ALA A 319 8.14 -24.71 9.37
C ALA A 319 7.30 -25.36 8.24
N VAL A 320 7.08 -26.67 8.35
CA VAL A 320 6.41 -27.49 7.34
C VAL A 320 5.01 -26.96 7.03
N ALA A 321 4.18 -26.64 8.03
CA ALA A 321 2.84 -26.12 7.80
C ALA A 321 2.90 -24.81 7.02
N SER A 322 3.77 -23.88 7.45
CA SER A 322 4.00 -22.60 6.77
C SER A 322 4.39 -22.77 5.30
N TYR A 323 5.33 -23.66 4.97
CA TYR A 323 5.76 -23.86 3.58
C TYR A 323 4.73 -24.61 2.74
N LEU A 324 3.99 -25.56 3.32
CA LEU A 324 2.88 -26.22 2.62
C LEU A 324 1.75 -25.24 2.30
N THR A 325 1.37 -24.37 3.24
CA THR A 325 0.43 -23.26 2.99
C THR A 325 0.89 -22.41 1.82
N ALA A 326 2.17 -21.98 1.80
CA ALA A 326 2.69 -21.21 0.68
C ALA A 326 2.68 -21.96 -0.66
N GLY A 327 2.94 -23.27 -0.63
CA GLY A 327 2.83 -24.13 -1.79
C GLY A 327 1.41 -24.17 -2.35
N LEU A 328 0.42 -24.38 -1.47
CA LEU A 328 -0.99 -24.46 -1.84
C LEU A 328 -1.54 -23.11 -2.33
N VAL A 329 -1.21 -21.99 -1.68
CA VAL A 329 -1.57 -20.66 -2.17
C VAL A 329 -1.05 -20.47 -3.60
N ARG A 330 0.22 -20.83 -3.86
CA ARG A 330 0.80 -20.74 -5.21
C ARG A 330 0.14 -21.65 -6.24
N LEU A 331 -0.57 -22.70 -5.84
CA LEU A 331 -1.33 -23.57 -6.74
C LEU A 331 -2.75 -23.04 -6.97
N TYR A 332 -3.40 -22.54 -5.92
CA TYR A 332 -4.77 -22.01 -6.00
C TYR A 332 -4.86 -20.59 -6.54
N GLN A 333 -3.80 -19.78 -6.45
CA GLN A 333 -3.80 -18.41 -6.98
C GLN A 333 -4.19 -18.36 -8.46
N HIS A 334 -4.97 -17.33 -8.81
CA HIS A 334 -5.29 -17.03 -10.20
C HIS A 334 -4.02 -16.81 -11.04
N TYR A 335 -4.08 -17.19 -12.31
CA TYR A 335 -2.91 -17.19 -13.19
C TYR A 335 -2.50 -15.76 -13.55
N LEU A 336 -1.29 -15.37 -13.16
CA LEU A 336 -0.64 -14.17 -13.70
C LEU A 336 -0.01 -14.51 -15.05
N TYR A 337 -0.49 -13.86 -16.10
CA TYR A 337 0.09 -13.98 -17.44
C TYR A 337 1.59 -13.65 -17.39
N ALA A 338 2.46 -14.50 -17.96
CA ALA A 338 3.92 -14.32 -17.87
C ALA A 338 4.41 -12.95 -18.40
N TYR A 339 3.70 -12.36 -19.37
CA TYR A 339 3.97 -11.01 -19.90
C TYR A 339 3.50 -9.85 -19.00
N GLN A 340 2.76 -10.12 -17.93
CA GLN A 340 2.25 -9.14 -16.96
C GLN A 340 2.98 -9.20 -15.61
N ALA A 341 4.00 -10.05 -15.49
CA ALA A 341 4.84 -10.13 -14.31
C ALA A 341 5.72 -8.88 -14.19
N THR A 342 5.37 -8.01 -13.24
CA THR A 342 6.15 -6.86 -12.82
C THR A 342 6.63 -7.10 -11.40
N ASN A 343 7.59 -6.30 -10.92
CA ASN A 343 7.97 -6.33 -9.51
C ASN A 343 6.76 -6.09 -8.59
N ILE A 344 5.78 -5.32 -9.04
CA ILE A 344 4.55 -5.03 -8.28
C ILE A 344 3.66 -6.27 -8.21
N THR A 345 3.35 -6.91 -9.35
CA THR A 345 2.48 -8.09 -9.36
C THR A 345 3.12 -9.29 -8.65
N ASN A 346 4.45 -9.44 -8.74
CA ASN A 346 5.21 -10.42 -7.95
C ASN A 346 5.15 -10.13 -6.44
N GLY A 347 5.26 -8.85 -6.06
CA GLY A 347 5.11 -8.38 -4.69
C GLY A 347 3.72 -8.68 -4.13
N VAL A 348 2.66 -8.32 -4.86
CA VAL A 348 1.27 -8.58 -4.46
C VAL A 348 0.99 -10.09 -4.36
N SER A 349 1.42 -10.87 -5.35
CA SER A 349 1.27 -12.34 -5.34
C SER A 349 1.95 -12.99 -4.13
N SER A 350 3.18 -12.57 -3.80
CA SER A 350 3.86 -13.03 -2.59
C SER A 350 3.24 -12.48 -1.29
N GLY A 351 2.64 -11.29 -1.35
CA GLY A 351 1.86 -10.72 -0.25
C GLY A 351 0.64 -11.56 0.12
N PHE A 352 -0.11 -12.09 -0.86
CA PHE A 352 -1.23 -13.01 -0.59
C PHE A 352 -0.77 -14.27 0.14
N ILE A 353 0.40 -14.83 -0.21
CA ILE A 353 0.96 -16.02 0.45
C ILE A 353 1.16 -15.76 1.94
N ASP A 354 1.81 -14.66 2.28
CA ASP A 354 2.07 -14.31 3.68
C ASP A 354 0.83 -13.78 4.39
N TYR A 355 -0.16 -13.23 3.67
CA TYR A 355 -1.46 -12.88 4.23
C TYR A 355 -2.23 -14.12 4.67
N VAL A 356 -2.28 -15.18 3.85
CA VAL A 356 -2.91 -16.45 4.27
C VAL A 356 -2.19 -17.01 5.51
N ARG A 357 -0.88 -16.84 5.62
CA ARG A 357 -0.14 -17.23 6.84
C ARG A 357 -0.50 -16.38 8.06
N ILE A 358 -0.85 -15.10 7.91
CA ILE A 358 -1.41 -14.27 8.99
C ILE A 358 -2.77 -14.83 9.43
N GLU A 359 -3.70 -15.07 8.48
CA GLU A 359 -5.03 -15.63 8.78
C GLU A 359 -4.96 -17.02 9.43
N MET A 360 -3.98 -17.83 9.04
CA MET A 360 -3.73 -19.13 9.64
C MET A 360 -3.09 -19.07 11.03
N GLY A 361 -2.76 -17.87 11.54
CA GLY A 361 -2.06 -17.69 12.82
C GLY A 361 -0.61 -18.17 12.82
N ILE A 362 -0.02 -18.34 11.64
CA ILE A 362 1.39 -18.73 11.45
C ILE A 362 2.30 -17.52 11.64
N TYR A 363 1.84 -16.35 11.21
CA TYR A 363 2.47 -15.07 11.51
C TYR A 363 1.60 -14.24 12.44
N ASP A 364 2.26 -13.53 13.36
CA ASP A 364 1.59 -12.62 14.28
C ASP A 364 2.20 -11.21 14.22
N SER A 365 1.72 -10.31 15.08
CA SER A 365 2.19 -8.91 15.10
C SER A 365 3.71 -8.74 15.25
N SER A 366 4.43 -9.71 15.84
CA SER A 366 5.88 -9.70 15.99
C SER A 366 6.63 -10.00 14.69
N ASP A 367 5.96 -10.64 13.72
CA ASP A 367 6.49 -10.87 12.38
C ASP A 367 6.39 -9.64 11.48
N ARG A 368 5.57 -8.64 11.85
CA ARG A 368 5.43 -7.43 11.05
C ARG A 368 6.77 -6.70 10.95
N PRO A 369 7.23 -6.33 9.75
CA PRO A 369 8.44 -5.55 9.60
C PRO A 369 8.38 -4.26 10.41
N ASP A 370 9.46 -3.93 11.12
CA ASP A 370 9.58 -2.72 11.93
C ASP A 370 9.33 -1.47 11.09
N GLY A 371 8.50 -0.56 11.61
CA GLY A 371 7.99 0.61 10.91
C GLY A 371 7.13 0.27 9.68
N GLY A 372 6.74 -0.98 9.47
CA GLY A 372 5.96 -1.47 8.33
C GLY A 372 6.78 -1.87 7.10
N GLY A 373 8.13 -1.84 7.16
CA GLY A 373 8.99 -2.31 6.06
C GLY A 373 9.16 -1.36 4.86
N SER A 374 9.74 -1.89 3.79
CA SER A 374 10.07 -1.18 2.54
C SER A 374 9.13 -1.62 1.41
N PRO A 375 8.85 -0.74 0.41
CA PRO A 375 7.54 -0.37 -0.15
C PRO A 375 6.40 -1.40 -0.13
N TRP A 376 5.14 -0.93 -0.24
CA TRP A 376 3.95 -1.79 -0.16
C TRP A 376 3.95 -3.01 -1.11
N TYR A 377 4.72 -2.95 -2.21
CA TYR A 377 4.87 -4.02 -3.19
C TYR A 377 6.17 -4.83 -3.05
N ALA A 378 6.92 -4.72 -1.95
CA ALA A 378 8.14 -5.51 -1.74
C ALA A 378 7.86 -7.02 -1.57
N GLY A 379 6.60 -7.39 -1.36
CA GLY A 379 6.16 -8.75 -1.19
C GLY A 379 6.31 -9.27 0.23
N ASN A 380 6.01 -10.56 0.37
CA ASN A 380 6.10 -11.29 1.64
C ASN A 380 5.36 -10.54 2.77
N LYS A 381 5.92 -10.60 3.99
CA LYS A 381 5.40 -9.97 5.20
C LYS A 381 5.08 -8.48 5.04
N THR A 382 5.90 -7.70 4.33
CA THR A 382 5.63 -6.26 4.17
C THR A 382 4.29 -6.01 3.50
N THR A 383 4.04 -6.68 2.37
CA THR A 383 2.79 -6.56 1.62
C THR A 383 1.63 -7.22 2.37
N ALA A 384 1.86 -8.37 3.02
CA ALA A 384 0.85 -9.07 3.78
C ALA A 384 0.29 -8.24 4.95
N PHE A 385 1.16 -7.63 5.78
CA PHE A 385 0.71 -6.79 6.89
C PHE A 385 0.10 -5.46 6.42
N PHE A 386 0.45 -5.00 5.22
CA PHE A 386 -0.26 -3.87 4.60
C PHE A 386 -1.68 -4.25 4.20
N PHE A 387 -1.88 -5.45 3.65
CA PHE A 387 -3.22 -5.95 3.33
C PHE A 387 -4.05 -6.20 4.58
N ASP A 388 -3.45 -6.78 5.62
CA ASP A 388 -4.06 -6.91 6.95
C ASP A 388 -4.48 -5.57 7.52
N TYR A 389 -3.66 -4.53 7.37
CA TYR A 389 -4.08 -3.18 7.75
C TYR A 389 -5.32 -2.72 6.98
N ILE A 390 -5.36 -2.86 5.66
CA ILE A 390 -6.53 -2.43 4.86
C ILE A 390 -7.78 -3.21 5.24
N GLN A 391 -7.65 -4.53 5.41
CA GLN A 391 -8.77 -5.41 5.70
C GLN A 391 -9.31 -5.23 7.13
N ASN A 392 -8.42 -5.05 8.12
CA ASN A 392 -8.76 -5.19 9.54
C ASN A 392 -8.51 -3.96 10.41
N HIS A 393 -7.61 -3.04 10.03
CA HIS A 393 -7.12 -1.99 10.96
C HIS A 393 -7.23 -0.55 10.46
N ALA A 394 -7.53 -0.35 9.18
CA ALA A 394 -7.77 0.97 8.60
C ALA A 394 -8.95 1.66 9.32
N PRO A 395 -9.02 3.01 9.31
CA PRO A 395 -10.15 3.73 9.93
C PRO A 395 -11.54 3.25 9.49
N THR A 396 -11.65 2.81 8.23
CA THR A 396 -12.78 2.03 7.71
C THR A 396 -12.18 0.75 7.12
N PRO A 397 -12.25 -0.39 7.86
CA PRO A 397 -11.75 -1.66 7.38
C PRO A 397 -12.50 -2.12 6.12
N SER A 398 -11.85 -2.93 5.28
CA SER A 398 -12.40 -3.47 4.04
C SER A 398 -12.50 -5.01 4.14
N PRO A 399 -13.58 -5.58 4.70
CA PRO A 399 -13.64 -6.99 5.14
C PRO A 399 -13.39 -8.04 4.04
N ASN A 400 -13.65 -7.71 2.78
CA ASN A 400 -13.47 -8.60 1.63
C ASN A 400 -12.25 -8.26 0.78
N PHE A 401 -11.42 -7.30 1.21
CA PHE A 401 -10.35 -6.72 0.42
C PHE A 401 -9.45 -7.77 -0.24
N ILE A 402 -9.01 -8.79 0.51
CA ILE A 402 -8.13 -9.83 -0.03
C ILE A 402 -8.81 -10.65 -1.12
N LYS A 403 -10.07 -11.02 -0.93
CA LYS A 403 -10.84 -11.82 -1.90
C LYS A 403 -11.09 -11.02 -3.16
N ASP A 404 -11.52 -9.77 -3.01
CA ASP A 404 -11.78 -8.85 -4.12
C ASP A 404 -10.51 -8.55 -4.90
N LEU A 405 -9.41 -8.25 -4.19
CA LEU A 405 -8.12 -7.98 -4.81
C LEU A 405 -7.59 -9.22 -5.52
N HIS A 406 -7.70 -10.41 -4.91
CA HIS A 406 -7.26 -11.66 -5.52
C HIS A 406 -8.05 -11.96 -6.81
N ALA A 407 -9.37 -11.72 -6.81
CA ALA A 407 -10.21 -11.88 -8.00
C ALA A 407 -9.80 -10.97 -9.17
N THR A 408 -9.13 -9.83 -8.91
CA THR A 408 -8.57 -8.97 -9.99
C THR A 408 -7.42 -9.62 -10.76
N PHE A 409 -6.91 -10.77 -10.31
CA PHE A 409 -5.92 -11.56 -11.03
C PHE A 409 -6.56 -12.66 -11.90
N ASP A 410 -7.88 -12.81 -11.88
CA ASP A 410 -8.58 -13.86 -12.63
C ASP A 410 -8.61 -13.57 -14.14
N VAL A 411 -7.80 -14.30 -14.88
CA VAL A 411 -7.73 -14.21 -16.36
C VAL A 411 -8.99 -14.69 -17.08
N ARG A 412 -9.90 -15.40 -16.38
CA ARG A 412 -11.22 -15.75 -16.92
C ARG A 412 -12.13 -14.52 -17.03
N ASN A 413 -11.82 -13.46 -16.29
CA ASN A 413 -12.58 -12.23 -16.34
C ASN A 413 -12.28 -11.49 -17.67
N PRO A 414 -13.27 -11.35 -18.58
CA PRO A 414 -13.07 -10.70 -19.87
C PRO A 414 -12.70 -9.21 -19.75
N ASP A 415 -13.03 -8.56 -18.64
CA ASP A 415 -12.65 -7.16 -18.40
C ASP A 415 -11.14 -6.99 -18.10
N ILE A 416 -10.49 -8.08 -17.67
CA ILE A 416 -9.08 -8.15 -17.27
C ILE A 416 -8.24 -8.87 -18.32
N GLY A 417 -8.82 -9.83 -19.05
CA GLY A 417 -8.16 -10.61 -20.10
C GLY A 417 -7.33 -9.74 -21.06
N GLY A 418 -6.01 -9.90 -21.01
CA GLY A 418 -5.07 -9.18 -21.87
C GLY A 418 -4.59 -7.80 -21.37
N LYS A 419 -5.07 -7.27 -20.24
CA LYS A 419 -4.62 -6.00 -19.66
C LYS A 419 -3.62 -6.20 -18.52
N ALA A 420 -2.55 -5.40 -18.50
CA ALA A 420 -1.60 -5.43 -17.38
C ALA A 420 -2.29 -4.98 -16.07
N TRP A 421 -2.12 -5.77 -15.01
CA TRP A 421 -2.60 -5.41 -13.68
C TRP A 421 -1.93 -4.14 -13.17
N ASP A 422 -2.70 -3.22 -12.58
CA ASP A 422 -2.19 -1.96 -12.04
C ASP A 422 -2.70 -1.68 -10.61
N LYS A 423 -1.99 -0.79 -9.91
CA LYS A 423 -2.22 -0.50 -8.48
C LYS A 423 -3.61 0.10 -8.16
N ARG A 424 -4.39 0.54 -9.15
CA ARG A 424 -5.77 0.99 -8.99
C ARG A 424 -6.71 -0.14 -8.59
N ALA A 425 -6.33 -1.41 -8.79
CA ALA A 425 -7.07 -2.53 -8.23
C ALA A 425 -7.18 -2.42 -6.69
N ILE A 426 -6.09 -2.05 -6.01
CA ILE A 426 -6.12 -1.78 -4.56
C ILE A 426 -7.08 -0.64 -4.24
N GLN A 427 -7.11 0.41 -5.07
CA GLN A 427 -8.03 1.53 -4.91
C GLN A 427 -9.50 1.10 -5.05
N ALA A 428 -9.80 0.24 -6.03
CA ALA A 428 -11.15 -0.25 -6.29
C ALA A 428 -11.66 -1.23 -5.22
N CYS A 429 -10.76 -2.01 -4.61
CA CYS A 429 -11.11 -3.02 -3.61
C CYS A 429 -11.17 -2.50 -2.17
N ASN A 430 -10.70 -1.29 -1.88
CA ASN A 430 -10.83 -0.72 -0.53
C ASN A 430 -12.09 0.14 -0.41
N GLU A 431 -12.81 -0.01 0.69
CA GLU A 431 -14.11 0.62 0.97
C GLU A 431 -14.07 2.16 0.90
N ARG A 432 -12.89 2.76 1.07
CA ARG A 432 -12.71 4.21 1.06
C ARG A 432 -12.37 4.77 -0.32
N GLY A 433 -12.09 3.92 -1.31
CA GLY A 433 -11.68 4.34 -2.65
C GLY A 433 -10.37 5.14 -2.68
N ILE A 434 -9.50 4.96 -1.68
CA ILE A 434 -8.26 5.72 -1.53
C ILE A 434 -7.14 5.08 -2.34
N ASP A 435 -6.30 5.89 -2.97
CA ASP A 435 -5.14 5.38 -3.70
C ASP A 435 -4.12 4.69 -2.77
N VAL A 436 -3.40 3.72 -3.33
CA VAL A 436 -2.46 2.89 -2.57
C VAL A 436 -1.35 3.69 -1.89
N ASP A 437 -0.91 4.83 -2.45
CA ASP A 437 0.20 5.59 -1.87
C ASP A 437 -0.25 6.31 -0.60
N ASN A 438 -1.48 6.83 -0.58
CA ASN A 438 -2.12 7.39 0.60
C ASN A 438 -2.41 6.32 1.66
N LEU A 439 -2.93 5.15 1.26
CA LEU A 439 -3.12 4.01 2.19
C LEU A 439 -1.81 3.55 2.80
N TRP A 440 -0.75 3.45 1.98
CA TRP A 440 0.58 3.09 2.45
C TRP A 440 1.12 4.09 3.49
N ARG A 441 0.90 5.39 3.29
CA ARG A 441 1.28 6.41 4.28
C ARG A 441 0.52 6.25 5.59
N GLU A 442 -0.77 5.94 5.54
CA GLU A 442 -1.55 5.67 6.74
C GLU A 442 -1.06 4.41 7.47
N TYR A 443 -0.83 3.33 6.73
CA TYR A 443 -0.26 2.09 7.26
C TYR A 443 1.10 2.33 7.91
N LYS A 444 2.03 3.05 7.27
CA LYS A 444 3.35 3.34 7.85
C LYS A 444 3.23 4.07 9.19
N LEU A 445 2.34 5.06 9.27
CA LEU A 445 2.07 5.75 10.54
C LEU A 445 1.49 4.80 11.59
N TRP A 446 0.52 3.97 11.21
CA TRP A 446 -0.08 2.98 12.10
C TRP A 446 0.98 1.99 12.60
N ALA A 447 1.82 1.46 11.71
CA ALA A 447 2.91 0.55 12.02
C ALA A 447 3.90 1.17 13.02
N TYR A 448 4.36 2.40 12.76
CA TYR A 448 5.25 3.11 13.71
C TYR A 448 4.62 3.29 15.10
N LYS A 449 3.30 3.53 15.17
CA LYS A 449 2.58 3.59 16.47
C LYS A 449 2.58 2.25 17.18
N GLN A 450 2.30 1.16 16.46
CA GLN A 450 2.33 -0.19 17.02
C GLN A 450 3.73 -0.57 17.51
N ASP A 451 4.77 -0.12 16.82
CA ASP A 451 6.19 -0.36 17.19
C ASP A 451 6.71 0.57 18.30
N GLY A 452 5.86 1.45 18.84
CA GLY A 452 6.19 2.33 19.96
C GLY A 452 7.15 3.47 19.60
N TYR A 453 7.11 3.97 18.36
CA TYR A 453 7.89 5.14 17.96
C TYR A 453 7.15 6.46 18.27
N ASP A 454 7.92 7.48 18.63
CA ASP A 454 7.40 8.77 19.07
C ASP A 454 7.47 9.85 17.99
N VAL A 455 8.48 9.77 17.12
CA VAL A 455 8.75 10.73 16.04
C VAL A 455 9.20 9.96 14.81
N VAL A 456 8.78 10.39 13.63
CA VAL A 456 9.19 9.80 12.36
C VAL A 456 9.75 10.89 11.46
N PHE A 457 10.92 10.64 10.89
CA PHE A 457 11.57 11.50 9.92
C PHE A 457 11.35 10.93 8.51
N TYR A 458 11.13 11.81 7.54
CA TYR A 458 10.85 11.45 6.16
C TYR A 458 11.78 12.19 5.19
N ASN A 459 12.12 11.55 4.08
CA ASN A 459 12.90 12.17 3.00
C ASN A 459 12.04 12.89 1.94
N GLY A 460 10.71 12.85 2.06
CA GLY A 460 9.76 13.63 1.28
C GLY A 460 8.96 14.64 2.13
N LYS A 461 8.33 15.60 1.46
CA LYS A 461 7.37 16.55 2.08
C LYS A 461 6.08 15.82 2.45
N GLU A 462 5.25 16.43 3.29
CA GLU A 462 3.93 15.90 3.68
C GLU A 462 3.98 14.43 4.16
N TYR A 463 5.10 14.04 4.80
CA TYR A 463 5.33 12.71 5.33
C TYR A 463 5.36 11.60 4.26
N TYR A 464 5.81 11.94 3.04
CA TYR A 464 6.05 10.99 1.95
C TYR A 464 7.49 10.46 1.91
N GLY A 465 7.67 9.38 1.16
CA GLY A 465 8.97 8.79 0.86
C GLY A 465 9.45 7.82 1.94
N ASP A 466 10.75 7.52 1.90
CA ASP A 466 11.37 6.69 2.93
C ASP A 466 11.27 7.38 4.28
N SER A 467 11.21 6.57 5.34
CA SER A 467 11.15 7.07 6.71
C SER A 467 11.98 6.23 7.68
N PHE A 468 12.28 6.83 8.83
CA PHE A 468 12.78 6.12 10.01
C PHE A 468 12.12 6.68 11.28
N GLY A 469 11.77 5.78 12.21
CA GLY A 469 11.16 6.10 13.49
C GLY A 469 12.21 6.31 14.59
N ILE A 470 11.90 7.19 15.55
CA ILE A 470 12.73 7.55 16.70
C ILE A 470 11.90 7.45 17.99
N ARG A 471 12.47 6.86 19.04
CA ARG A 471 11.86 6.74 20.37
C ARG A 471 12.38 7.82 21.33
N HIS A 472 11.65 8.07 22.40
CA HIS A 472 12.11 8.93 23.49
C HIS A 472 13.40 8.38 24.10
N GLY A 473 14.38 9.26 24.31
CA GLY A 473 15.69 8.85 24.81
C GLY A 473 16.74 8.76 23.71
N ASP A 474 16.31 8.54 22.46
CA ASP A 474 17.20 8.47 21.32
C ASP A 474 17.82 9.83 20.98
N ALA A 475 19.07 9.76 20.56
CA ALA A 475 19.80 10.87 19.96
C ALA A 475 20.79 10.30 18.96
N SER A 476 20.99 11.00 17.86
CA SER A 476 22.04 10.68 16.90
C SER A 476 23.07 11.79 16.87
N ASN A 477 24.35 11.43 16.86
CA ASN A 477 25.45 12.37 16.60
C ASN A 477 25.67 12.58 15.10
N LEU A 478 25.22 11.65 14.26
CA LEU A 478 25.29 11.75 12.82
C LEU A 478 24.22 10.85 12.21
N ILE A 479 23.24 11.45 11.53
CA ILE A 479 22.22 10.69 10.80
C ILE A 479 22.92 9.88 9.71
N ALA A 480 22.49 8.62 9.58
CA ALA A 480 22.98 7.72 8.56
C ALA A 480 22.50 8.16 7.16
N ALA A 481 23.28 7.85 6.13
CA ALA A 481 22.78 7.93 4.75
C ALA A 481 21.63 6.90 4.58
N PRO A 482 20.63 7.15 3.69
CA PRO A 482 20.50 8.32 2.82
C PRO A 482 19.79 9.53 3.47
N PHE A 483 19.38 9.45 4.73
CA PHE A 483 18.61 10.53 5.39
C PHE A 483 19.41 11.76 5.79
N ARG A 484 20.72 11.61 5.95
CA ARG A 484 21.63 12.75 6.18
C ARG A 484 21.42 13.79 5.09
N GLU A 485 21.07 15.01 5.49
CA GLU A 485 20.81 16.10 4.53
C GLU A 485 19.69 15.78 3.51
N ALA A 486 18.81 14.84 3.85
CA ALA A 486 17.65 14.51 3.04
C ALA A 486 16.33 14.58 3.82
N VAL A 487 16.35 14.93 5.11
CA VAL A 487 15.13 15.16 5.88
C VAL A 487 14.31 16.30 5.27
N ARG A 488 13.04 16.01 4.95
CA ARG A 488 12.08 16.94 4.35
C ARG A 488 10.84 17.18 5.18
N SER A 489 10.44 16.22 6.00
CA SER A 489 9.33 16.40 6.93
C SER A 489 9.54 15.55 8.18
N VAL A 490 8.91 15.97 9.28
CA VAL A 490 9.01 15.31 10.58
C VAL A 490 7.62 15.19 11.18
N ARG A 491 7.21 13.98 11.54
CA ARG A 491 5.92 13.70 12.15
C ARG A 491 6.11 13.36 13.61
N VAL A 492 5.49 14.15 14.49
CA VAL A 492 5.44 13.87 15.93
C VAL A 492 4.20 13.00 16.17
N ILE A 493 4.41 11.74 16.54
CA ILE A 493 3.36 10.75 16.81
C ILE A 493 2.86 10.90 18.24
N ASN A 494 3.79 10.90 19.19
CA ASN A 494 3.54 11.11 20.61
C ASN A 494 4.10 12.46 21.04
N PRO A 495 3.51 13.14 22.05
CA PRO A 495 3.98 14.45 22.50
C PRO A 495 5.48 14.45 22.84
N SER A 496 6.27 15.14 22.02
CA SER A 496 7.73 15.08 22.04
C SER A 496 8.38 16.45 21.88
N LYS A 497 9.58 16.60 22.44
CA LYS A 497 10.54 17.65 22.11
C LYS A 497 11.52 17.11 21.07
N VAL A 498 11.55 17.74 19.90
CA VAL A 498 12.44 17.35 18.79
C VAL A 498 13.46 18.45 18.58
N TYR A 499 14.73 18.11 18.80
CA TYR A 499 15.87 18.98 18.52
C TYR A 499 16.60 18.45 17.30
N MET A 500 16.72 19.28 16.28
CA MET A 500 17.43 18.98 15.03
C MET A 500 18.58 19.95 14.88
N PHE A 501 19.72 19.42 14.45
CA PHE A 501 20.99 20.14 14.45
C PHE A 501 21.59 20.17 13.05
N SER A 502 22.15 21.32 12.68
CA SER A 502 22.71 21.55 11.35
C SER A 502 24.08 20.92 11.14
N GLN A 503 24.70 20.39 12.19
CA GLN A 503 26.01 19.75 12.16
C GLN A 503 25.98 18.42 12.91
N LYS A 504 27.06 17.64 12.81
CA LYS A 504 27.29 16.44 13.63
C LYS A 504 27.40 16.79 15.12
N ASN A 505 27.32 15.76 15.96
CA ASN A 505 27.46 15.83 17.42
C ASN A 505 26.45 16.77 18.11
N GLN A 506 25.25 16.91 17.53
CA GLN A 506 24.18 17.74 18.06
C GLN A 506 24.63 19.21 18.20
N ALA A 507 25.21 19.76 17.14
CA ALA A 507 25.82 21.10 17.11
C ALA A 507 25.40 21.92 15.88
N GLY A 508 25.85 23.17 15.82
CA GLY A 508 25.46 24.14 14.81
C GLY A 508 24.13 24.82 15.18
N ALA A 509 23.41 25.30 14.16
CA ALA A 509 22.08 25.82 14.34
C ALA A 509 21.14 24.72 14.88
N VAL A 510 20.17 25.12 15.70
CA VAL A 510 19.21 24.23 16.34
C VAL A 510 17.79 24.61 15.91
N MET A 511 17.07 23.64 15.35
CA MET A 511 15.62 23.70 15.22
C MET A 511 14.99 22.91 16.36
N PHE A 512 14.08 23.57 17.05
CA PHE A 512 13.26 22.97 18.09
C PHE A 512 11.80 22.95 17.64
N THR A 513 11.13 21.80 17.76
CA THR A 513 9.69 21.70 17.57
C THR A 513 9.05 20.74 18.56
N LYS A 514 7.78 21.02 18.88
CA LYS A 514 6.87 20.12 19.59
C LYS A 514 5.76 19.58 18.68
N LYS A 515 5.71 20.05 17.43
CA LYS A 515 4.66 19.77 16.45
C LYS A 515 5.28 19.13 15.21
N SER A 516 4.46 18.39 14.48
CA SER A 516 4.84 17.89 13.15
C SER A 516 5.14 19.05 12.20
N ILE A 517 6.14 18.87 11.35
CA ILE A 517 6.55 19.81 10.31
C ILE A 517 6.36 19.10 8.97
N PRO A 518 5.35 19.49 8.18
CA PRO A 518 5.05 18.85 6.90
C PRO A 518 6.05 19.24 5.79
N ASP A 519 6.69 20.40 5.90
CA ASP A 519 7.74 20.82 4.97
C ASP A 519 8.85 21.58 5.68
N MET A 520 10.04 20.98 5.73
CA MET A 520 11.25 21.56 6.32
C MET A 520 11.86 22.66 5.43
N TYR A 521 11.30 22.94 4.25
CA TYR A 521 11.65 24.13 3.48
C TYR A 521 11.06 25.43 4.03
N VAL A 522 9.91 25.35 4.69
CA VAL A 522 9.17 26.51 5.21
C VAL A 522 9.93 27.19 6.37
N PRO A 523 10.41 26.47 7.39
CA PRO A 523 11.21 27.11 8.43
C PRO A 523 12.56 27.56 7.84
N HIS A 524 12.81 28.86 7.89
CA HIS A 524 14.04 29.45 7.37
C HIS A 524 15.26 29.01 8.19
N PHE A 525 16.31 28.62 7.46
CA PHE A 525 17.64 28.42 8.04
C PHE A 525 18.32 29.78 8.20
N TRP A 526 19.33 29.80 9.04
CA TRP A 526 20.02 30.97 9.56
C TRP A 526 20.48 32.01 8.51
N ARG A 527 20.74 33.21 9.00
CA ARG A 527 20.97 34.45 8.28
C ARG A 527 22.40 34.57 7.71
N ASP A 528 22.51 34.56 6.38
CA ASP A 528 23.49 35.26 5.52
C ASP A 528 23.30 34.86 4.04
N GLU A 529 22.59 33.75 3.79
CA GLU A 529 22.00 33.45 2.49
C GLU A 529 20.47 33.49 2.66
N ALA A 530 19.84 34.57 2.20
CA ALA A 530 18.45 34.44 1.75
C ALA A 530 18.40 33.15 0.89
N TRP A 531 17.42 32.27 1.12
CA TRP A 531 17.16 31.01 0.40
C TRP A 531 17.68 29.68 0.98
N THR A 532 18.43 29.63 2.10
CA THR A 532 18.73 28.31 2.71
C THR A 532 17.61 27.87 3.65
N ALA A 533 17.09 26.66 3.45
CA ALA A 533 16.05 26.08 4.28
C ALA A 533 16.62 24.93 5.14
N TRP A 534 15.84 24.48 6.13
CA TRP A 534 16.25 23.34 6.97
C TRP A 534 16.20 22.00 6.26
N ALA A 535 15.44 21.92 5.17
CA ALA A 535 15.63 20.90 4.16
C ALA A 535 17.13 20.81 3.83
N TYR A 536 17.67 19.61 3.80
CA TYR A 536 19.09 19.33 3.53
C TYR A 536 20.11 19.79 4.58
N ARG A 537 19.69 20.21 5.77
CA ARG A 537 20.65 20.64 6.81
C ARG A 537 20.66 19.75 8.04
N VAL A 538 19.64 18.91 8.25
CA VAL A 538 19.57 18.07 9.44
C VAL A 538 20.65 16.98 9.37
N MET A 539 21.66 17.12 10.22
CA MET A 539 22.79 16.18 10.32
C MET A 539 22.75 15.34 11.58
N SER A 540 22.13 15.82 12.66
CA SER A 540 22.03 15.11 13.93
C SER A 540 20.76 15.55 14.69
N PHE A 541 20.31 14.75 15.66
CA PHE A 541 19.05 15.01 16.37
C PHE A 541 19.08 14.53 17.83
N ARG A 542 18.11 15.00 18.60
CA ARG A 542 17.74 14.49 19.92
C ARG A 542 16.23 14.52 20.07
N VAL A 543 15.64 13.43 20.55
CA VAL A 543 14.20 13.34 20.86
C VAL A 543 14.00 13.03 22.35
N ARG A 544 13.09 13.77 22.97
CA ARG A 544 12.79 13.69 24.41
C ARG A 544 11.29 13.84 24.67
N PRO A 545 10.75 13.32 25.78
CA PRO A 545 9.37 13.58 26.18
C PRO A 545 9.16 15.06 26.53
N LEU A 546 7.91 15.55 26.47
CA LEU A 546 7.59 16.95 26.81
C LEU A 546 8.00 17.37 28.23
N SER A 547 8.01 16.43 29.17
CA SER A 547 8.41 16.66 30.57
C SER A 547 9.92 16.84 30.75
N TRP A 548 10.73 16.48 29.75
CA TRP A 548 12.18 16.55 29.87
C TRP A 548 12.71 18.00 29.79
N SER A 549 13.64 18.32 30.68
CA SER A 549 14.42 19.55 30.66
C SER A 549 15.91 19.23 30.52
N TRP A 550 16.67 20.17 29.98
CA TRP A 550 18.13 20.08 30.00
C TRP A 550 18.65 19.94 31.44
N PRO A 551 19.74 19.17 31.65
CA PRO A 551 20.34 19.02 32.98
C PRO A 551 20.70 20.38 33.60
N LYS A 552 20.55 20.50 34.92
CA LYS A 552 21.01 21.67 35.66
C LYS A 552 22.49 21.54 36.00
N ILE A 553 23.23 22.64 35.89
CA ILE A 553 24.64 22.73 36.33
C ILE A 553 24.68 23.21 37.79
N ASN A 554 24.96 22.31 38.73
CA ASN A 554 24.86 22.65 40.16
C ASN A 554 26.12 23.31 40.76
N ASN A 555 27.29 23.12 40.16
CA ASN A 555 28.59 23.52 40.75
C ASN A 555 29.25 24.68 39.99
N GLN A 556 28.52 25.80 39.82
CA GLN A 556 29.08 27.00 39.19
C GLN A 556 29.79 27.88 40.21
N SER A 557 30.97 28.39 39.86
CA SER A 557 31.70 29.37 40.66
C SER A 557 32.38 30.40 39.77
N ASN A 558 32.60 31.60 40.32
CA ASN A 558 33.32 32.67 39.62
C ASN A 558 34.74 32.19 39.29
N ILE A 559 35.22 32.49 38.09
CA ILE A 559 36.51 32.01 37.59
C ILE A 559 37.44 33.21 37.42
N ARG A 560 38.51 33.27 38.20
CA ARG A 560 39.49 34.35 38.18
C ARG A 560 40.60 34.06 37.15
N MET A 561 40.96 35.07 36.38
CA MET A 561 42.12 35.08 35.47
C MET A 561 43.36 35.68 36.17
N ASN A 562 44.55 35.46 35.60
CA ASN A 562 45.81 35.92 36.19
C ASN A 562 45.96 37.46 36.19
N ASP A 563 45.22 38.17 35.33
CA ASP A 563 45.19 39.63 35.31
C ASP A 563 44.22 40.23 36.35
N GLY A 564 43.60 39.39 37.19
CA GLY A 564 42.64 39.80 38.19
C GLY A 564 41.19 39.93 37.69
N SER A 565 40.95 39.85 36.38
CA SER A 565 39.60 39.83 35.83
C SER A 565 38.87 38.52 36.19
N VAL A 566 37.53 38.56 36.23
CA VAL A 566 36.72 37.44 36.75
C VAL A 566 35.56 37.15 35.82
N THR A 567 35.49 35.93 35.28
CA THR A 567 34.27 35.42 34.63
C THR A 567 33.25 35.11 35.72
N LYS A 568 32.20 35.93 35.79
CA LYS A 568 31.14 35.83 36.81
C LYS A 568 30.19 34.67 36.53
N VAL A 569 29.41 34.26 37.53
CA VAL A 569 28.25 33.38 37.37
C VAL A 569 26.98 34.22 37.43
N LYS A 570 26.20 34.23 36.35
CA LYS A 570 24.87 34.86 36.32
C LYS A 570 23.83 33.90 36.92
N GLY A 571 22.96 34.41 37.78
CA GLY A 571 21.81 33.64 38.29
C GLY A 571 20.95 33.11 37.13
N GLY A 572 20.51 31.86 37.21
CA GLY A 572 19.77 31.17 36.14
C GLY A 572 20.67 30.52 35.06
N SER A 573 21.96 30.85 35.00
CA SER A 573 22.90 30.23 34.04
C SER A 573 23.06 28.72 34.23
N ASN A 574 22.69 28.18 35.39
CA ASN A 574 22.65 26.75 35.66
C ASN A 574 21.62 25.98 34.81
N LEU A 575 20.63 26.65 34.22
CA LEU A 575 19.59 26.01 33.42
C LEU A 575 20.01 25.73 31.96
N TYR A 576 21.20 26.19 31.55
CA TYR A 576 21.65 26.18 30.16
C TYR A 576 22.77 25.17 29.88
N ASP A 577 22.63 23.90 30.30
CA ASP A 577 23.56 22.84 29.89
C ASP A 577 23.60 22.64 28.36
N VAL A 578 22.54 23.02 27.64
CA VAL A 578 22.47 22.93 26.17
C VAL A 578 23.68 23.60 25.49
N VAL A 579 24.19 24.71 26.02
CA VAL A 579 25.33 25.46 25.46
C VAL A 579 26.67 25.12 26.12
N THR A 580 26.72 24.13 27.00
CA THR A 580 27.99 23.67 27.57
C THR A 580 28.76 22.87 26.52
N LEU A 581 30.01 23.26 26.27
CA LEU A 581 30.88 22.64 25.29
C LEU A 581 31.14 21.18 25.67
N ARG A 582 31.19 20.31 24.67
CA ARG A 582 31.37 18.87 24.86
C ARG A 582 32.79 18.38 24.57
N ALA A 583 33.64 19.24 24.00
CA ALA A 583 35.08 19.02 23.91
C ALA A 583 35.85 20.30 24.27
N ASN A 584 37.17 20.15 24.47
CA ASN A 584 38.04 21.29 24.73
C ASN A 584 38.09 22.22 23.50
N PRO A 585 38.10 23.55 23.70
CA PRO A 585 38.38 24.53 22.66
C PRO A 585 39.66 24.17 21.88
N PRO A 586 39.58 23.97 20.55
CA PRO A 586 40.77 23.93 19.72
C PRO A 586 41.52 25.26 19.82
N VAL A 587 42.85 25.22 19.87
CA VAL A 587 43.73 26.39 19.90
C VAL A 587 44.40 26.50 18.53
N ASP A 588 44.18 27.63 17.87
CA ASP A 588 44.66 27.92 16.52
C ASP A 588 45.50 29.19 16.56
N VAL A 589 46.79 29.09 16.23
CA VAL A 589 47.79 30.14 16.50
C VAL A 589 48.43 30.58 15.21
N ASP A 590 47.93 31.69 14.66
CA ASP A 590 48.58 32.40 13.55
C ASP A 590 49.60 33.44 14.08
N ASP A 591 49.34 33.99 15.27
CA ASP A 591 50.24 34.93 15.97
C ASP A 591 50.64 34.42 17.35
N THR A 592 51.88 33.92 17.44
CA THR A 592 52.48 33.40 18.68
C THR A 592 52.64 34.47 19.76
N THR A 593 52.81 35.74 19.39
CA THR A 593 52.94 36.84 20.34
C THR A 593 51.62 37.08 21.06
N VAL A 594 50.53 37.20 20.29
CA VAL A 594 49.18 37.36 20.83
C VAL A 594 48.81 36.14 21.68
N HIS A 595 49.09 34.94 21.20
CA HIS A 595 48.84 33.70 21.96
C HIS A 595 49.57 33.72 23.31
N ASN A 596 50.87 33.99 23.34
CA ASN A 596 51.65 34.01 24.58
C ASN A 596 51.14 35.06 25.57
N GLN A 597 50.77 36.24 25.08
CA GLN A 597 50.23 37.32 25.90
C GLN A 597 48.87 36.94 26.53
N VAL A 598 47.94 36.40 25.74
CA VAL A 598 46.63 35.96 26.24
C VAL A 598 46.78 34.75 27.16
N LYS A 599 47.64 33.79 26.82
CA LYS A 599 47.93 32.60 27.62
C LYS A 599 48.48 32.94 29.00
N ALA A 600 49.25 34.02 29.13
CA ALA A 600 49.71 34.51 30.43
C ALA A 600 48.56 35.01 31.33
N ILE A 601 47.45 35.47 30.73
CA ILE A 601 46.23 35.90 31.45
C ILE A 601 45.29 34.71 31.72
N MET A 602 45.05 33.90 30.68
CA MET A 602 44.15 32.76 30.67
C MET A 602 44.82 31.58 29.96
N ALA A 603 45.33 30.63 30.72
CA ALA A 603 46.00 29.45 30.18
C ALA A 603 45.07 28.61 29.29
N ASP A 604 45.60 27.96 28.26
CA ASP A 604 44.81 27.19 27.26
C ASP A 604 43.87 26.15 27.91
N HIS A 605 44.32 25.46 28.96
CA HIS A 605 43.50 24.46 29.67
C HIS A 605 42.30 25.07 30.43
N MET A 606 42.30 26.38 30.67
CA MET A 606 41.21 27.12 31.30
C MET A 606 40.16 27.63 30.31
N LEU A 607 40.48 27.65 29.00
CA LEU A 607 39.58 28.16 27.95
C LEU A 607 38.19 27.55 28.06
N LYS A 608 38.10 26.21 28.16
CA LYS A 608 36.80 25.52 28.26
C LYS A 608 35.97 26.03 29.43
N LYS A 609 36.59 26.20 30.60
CA LYS A 609 35.90 26.63 31.83
C LYS A 609 35.33 28.04 31.67
N HIS A 610 36.12 28.96 31.11
CA HIS A 610 35.68 30.33 30.84
C HIS A 610 34.60 30.39 29.76
N PHE A 611 34.78 29.67 28.65
CA PHE A 611 33.85 29.64 27.52
C PHE A 611 32.50 29.00 27.88
N ASP A 612 32.50 27.90 28.64
CA ASP A 612 31.27 27.28 29.17
C ASP A 612 30.49 28.27 30.04
N GLN A 613 31.17 28.96 30.96
CA GLN A 613 30.51 29.89 31.86
C GLN A 613 30.00 31.14 31.12
N ALA A 614 30.78 31.69 30.20
CA ALA A 614 30.37 32.82 29.36
C ALA A 614 29.15 32.47 28.50
N SER A 615 29.14 31.29 27.87
CA SER A 615 28.01 30.80 27.08
C SER A 615 26.72 30.70 27.88
N ARG A 616 26.79 30.10 29.07
CA ARG A 616 25.64 29.95 29.97
C ARG A 616 25.13 31.29 30.51
N ASN A 617 26.04 32.22 30.80
CA ASN A 617 25.66 33.57 31.22
C ASN A 617 24.93 34.31 30.10
N ALA A 618 25.48 34.29 28.89
CA ALA A 618 24.85 34.90 27.72
C ALA A 618 23.43 34.36 27.53
N CYS A 619 23.26 33.03 27.57
CA CYS A 619 21.93 32.45 27.40
C CYS A 619 20.94 32.79 28.53
N ALA A 620 21.39 32.88 29.78
CA ALA A 620 20.53 33.29 30.90
C ALA A 620 20.06 34.76 30.81
N ILE A 621 20.81 35.59 30.07
CA ILE A 621 20.48 37.00 29.84
C ILE A 621 19.56 37.14 28.62
N LEU A 622 19.74 36.29 27.60
CA LEU A 622 19.07 36.40 26.30
C LEU A 622 17.78 35.59 26.16
N HIS A 623 17.61 34.53 26.95
CA HIS A 623 16.54 33.55 26.77
C HIS A 623 15.77 33.30 28.08
N ASP A 624 14.52 32.87 27.98
CA ASP A 624 13.70 32.42 29.13
C ASP A 624 13.83 30.92 29.39
N HIS A 625 14.06 30.14 28.34
CA HIS A 625 14.21 28.70 28.44
C HIS A 625 15.34 28.20 27.53
N ALA A 626 16.01 27.12 27.92
CA ALA A 626 17.06 26.48 27.12
C ALA A 626 16.58 25.97 25.74
N ASP A 627 15.26 25.88 25.53
CA ASP A 627 14.66 25.44 24.27
C ASP A 627 14.56 26.59 23.24
N GLU A 628 14.75 27.85 23.66
CA GLU A 628 14.76 29.02 22.76
C GLU A 628 16.11 29.22 22.05
N VAL A 629 17.16 28.61 22.61
CA VAL A 629 18.54 28.71 22.08
C VAL A 629 18.60 28.17 20.66
N ASP A 630 19.09 29.00 19.74
CA ASP A 630 19.08 28.77 18.30
C ASP A 630 20.39 28.19 17.75
N ALA A 631 21.43 28.15 18.57
CA ALA A 631 22.73 27.60 18.21
C ALA A 631 23.38 26.86 19.38
N ARG A 632 24.03 25.74 19.06
CA ARG A 632 24.78 24.94 20.00
C ARG A 632 26.18 24.68 19.46
N HIS A 633 27.19 25.08 20.22
CA HIS A 633 28.58 24.85 19.84
C HIS A 633 29.12 23.59 20.52
N TYR A 634 29.58 22.61 19.73
CA TYR A 634 30.25 21.42 20.28
C TYR A 634 31.59 21.79 20.92
N THR A 635 32.32 22.67 20.22
CA THR A 635 33.53 23.37 20.63
C THR A 635 33.43 24.81 20.17
N VAL A 636 34.15 25.71 20.85
CA VAL A 636 34.42 27.06 20.33
C VAL A 636 35.93 27.16 20.17
N LYS A 637 36.42 27.35 18.94
CA LYS A 637 37.85 27.49 18.65
C LYS A 637 38.38 28.82 19.20
N ALA A 638 39.52 28.81 19.87
CA ALA A 638 40.27 29.99 20.23
C ALA A 638 41.31 30.26 19.14
N TRP A 639 41.12 31.33 18.38
CA TRP A 639 41.98 31.70 17.26
C TRP A 639 42.81 32.93 17.63
N TYR A 640 44.13 32.83 17.57
CA TYR A 640 45.06 33.92 17.88
C TYR A 640 45.65 34.43 16.58
N ASN A 641 45.23 35.60 16.12
CA ASN A 641 45.62 36.13 14.81
C ASN A 641 46.29 37.51 14.91
N SER A 642 47.00 37.88 13.85
CA SER A 642 47.78 39.12 13.76
C SER A 642 46.99 40.33 13.26
N ASN A 643 45.68 40.17 12.98
CA ASN A 643 44.83 41.23 12.42
C ASN A 643 44.43 42.27 13.49
N GLY A 644 45.33 43.20 13.79
CA GLY A 644 45.10 44.31 14.73
C GLY A 644 44.13 45.40 14.25
N ASN A 645 43.60 45.33 13.03
CA ASN A 645 42.63 46.29 12.49
C ASN A 645 41.18 45.99 12.90
N ILE A 646 40.93 44.84 13.52
CA ILE A 646 39.64 44.45 14.10
C ILE A 646 39.77 44.66 15.63
N GLY A 647 38.65 44.82 16.34
CA GLY A 647 38.64 45.04 17.80
C GLY A 647 39.48 44.03 18.61
N ALA A 648 39.56 44.25 19.92
CA ALA A 648 40.37 43.41 20.83
C ALA A 648 40.08 41.90 20.71
N LEU A 649 38.80 41.55 20.62
CA LEU A 649 38.32 40.21 20.33
C LEU A 649 37.13 40.31 19.37
N TYR A 650 36.80 39.21 18.69
CA TYR A 650 35.53 39.06 17.98
C TYR A 650 35.10 37.58 17.92
N ALA A 651 33.79 37.32 18.03
CA ALA A 651 33.23 35.98 17.92
C ALA A 651 32.52 35.72 16.57
N SER A 652 32.61 34.49 16.08
CA SER A 652 31.81 34.03 14.93
C SER A 652 30.91 32.87 15.34
N LYS A 653 29.60 33.11 15.32
CA LYS A 653 28.56 32.10 15.58
C LYS A 653 28.58 31.01 14.52
N LEU A 654 28.65 31.36 13.25
CA LEU A 654 28.63 30.41 12.13
C LEU A 654 29.79 29.41 12.20
N HIS A 655 30.99 29.91 12.47
CA HIS A 655 32.21 29.11 12.47
C HIS A 655 32.59 28.57 13.86
N SER A 656 31.83 28.93 14.90
CA SER A 656 32.08 28.54 16.29
C SER A 656 33.52 28.86 16.74
N TYR A 657 33.95 30.12 16.62
CA TYR A 657 35.24 30.56 17.13
C TYR A 657 35.16 31.91 17.85
N VAL A 658 36.18 32.18 18.67
CA VAL A 658 36.52 33.50 19.19
C VAL A 658 37.96 33.81 18.79
N ALA A 659 38.14 34.97 18.16
CA ALA A 659 39.43 35.46 17.72
C ALA A 659 40.00 36.47 18.72
N PHE A 660 41.27 36.32 19.04
CA PHE A 660 42.07 37.25 19.85
C PHE A 660 43.05 37.97 18.93
N THR A 661 43.04 39.29 18.97
CA THR A 661 43.92 40.16 18.16
C THR A 661 44.97 40.81 19.06
N PRO A 662 45.99 41.49 18.51
CA PRO A 662 46.96 42.25 19.31
C PRO A 662 46.31 43.27 20.28
N ASN A 663 45.11 43.77 19.95
CA ASN A 663 44.37 44.73 20.78
C ASN A 663 43.77 44.11 22.05
N ALA A 664 43.76 42.78 22.20
CA ALA A 664 43.28 42.09 23.40
C ALA A 664 43.98 42.60 24.68
N MET A 665 45.26 42.96 24.57
CA MET A 665 46.07 43.42 25.71
C MET A 665 45.72 44.83 26.19
N THR A 666 45.04 45.64 25.38
CA THR A 666 44.46 46.93 25.82
C THR A 666 43.45 46.74 26.96
N TYR A 667 42.86 45.54 27.07
CA TYR A 667 41.84 45.20 28.07
C TYR A 667 42.38 44.35 29.21
N ARG A 668 43.71 44.32 29.44
CA ARG A 668 44.29 43.64 30.61
C ARG A 668 43.66 44.16 31.91
N GLY A 669 43.21 43.25 32.76
CA GLY A 669 42.42 43.52 33.97
C GLY A 669 40.91 43.54 33.74
N ARG A 670 40.45 43.48 32.48
CA ARG A 670 39.05 43.43 32.07
C ARG A 670 38.75 42.36 30.99
N LEU A 671 39.72 41.50 30.65
CA LEU A 671 39.60 40.53 29.56
C LEU A 671 38.37 39.61 29.70
N ALA A 672 38.06 39.16 30.93
CA ALA A 672 36.86 38.36 31.17
C ALA A 672 35.54 39.06 30.75
N SER A 673 35.48 40.38 30.85
CA SER A 673 34.32 41.19 30.44
C SER A 673 34.18 41.22 28.92
N VAL A 674 35.29 41.39 28.20
CA VAL A 674 35.31 41.37 26.73
C VAL A 674 34.94 39.97 26.21
N ILE A 675 35.45 38.90 26.83
CA ILE A 675 35.01 37.54 26.48
C ILE A 675 33.49 37.38 26.73
N ALA A 676 32.98 37.89 27.84
CA ALA A 676 31.55 37.81 28.12
C ALA A 676 30.72 38.56 27.08
N HIS A 677 31.15 39.74 26.62
CA HIS A 677 30.56 40.49 25.50
C HIS A 677 30.52 39.66 24.22
N GLU A 678 31.68 39.15 23.78
CA GLU A 678 31.77 38.39 22.53
C GLU A 678 30.95 37.10 22.54
N PHE A 679 30.84 36.44 23.70
CA PHE A 679 30.02 35.25 23.82
C PHE A 679 28.51 35.54 23.72
N VAL A 680 28.05 36.78 23.95
CA VAL A 680 26.66 37.15 23.65
C VAL A 680 26.38 37.01 22.15
N HIS A 681 27.33 37.39 21.30
CA HIS A 681 27.19 37.28 19.84
C HIS A 681 27.06 35.84 19.33
N LEU A 682 27.54 34.84 20.09
CA LEU A 682 27.35 33.42 19.77
C LEU A 682 25.92 32.93 20.01
N TYR A 683 25.11 33.61 20.84
CA TYR A 683 23.79 33.12 21.27
C TYR A 683 22.64 34.12 21.10
N GLN A 684 22.94 35.37 20.78
CA GLN A 684 21.94 36.36 20.42
C GLN A 684 21.41 36.09 19.00
N ALA A 685 20.21 36.58 18.74
CA ALA A 685 19.67 36.73 17.40
C ALA A 685 20.12 38.07 16.80
N ALA A 686 20.11 38.15 15.47
CA ALA A 686 20.38 39.40 14.77
C ALA A 686 19.58 39.43 13.45
N PRO A 687 19.00 40.59 13.05
CA PRO A 687 18.12 40.70 11.87
C PRO A 687 18.87 41.10 10.59
N SER A 688 18.53 40.56 9.40
CA SER A 688 19.23 40.61 8.08
C SER A 688 20.03 41.88 7.69
N ASN A 689 19.64 43.07 8.16
CA ASN A 689 20.24 44.38 7.90
C ASN A 689 21.23 44.90 8.99
N TYR A 690 21.94 44.02 9.67
CA TYR A 690 22.75 44.37 10.87
C TYR A 690 23.92 45.28 10.54
N SER A 691 24.68 44.95 9.49
CA SER A 691 25.88 45.69 9.10
C SER A 691 25.59 47.00 8.38
N SER A 692 24.35 47.21 7.93
CA SER A 692 23.94 48.40 7.16
C SER A 692 23.03 49.36 7.92
N ASN A 693 22.58 49.01 9.13
CA ASN A 693 21.71 49.85 9.95
C ASN A 693 22.35 50.14 11.31
N VAL A 694 22.86 51.36 11.47
CA VAL A 694 23.50 51.85 12.70
C VAL A 694 22.66 51.66 13.97
N SER A 695 21.34 51.75 13.87
CA SER A 695 20.47 51.54 15.04
C SER A 695 20.39 50.06 15.42
N VAL A 696 20.36 49.16 14.43
CA VAL A 696 20.44 47.70 14.67
C VAL A 696 21.80 47.34 15.25
N THR A 697 22.88 47.90 14.72
CA THR A 697 24.24 47.70 15.24
C THR A 697 24.32 48.13 16.70
N ALA A 698 23.81 49.31 17.03
CA ALA A 698 23.78 49.83 18.40
C ALA A 698 22.95 48.94 19.35
N VAL A 699 21.81 48.40 18.90
CA VAL A 699 20.99 47.44 19.67
C VAL A 699 21.77 46.17 19.95
N VAL A 700 22.35 45.56 18.91
CA VAL A 700 23.04 44.27 19.01
C VAL A 700 24.27 44.37 19.92
N GLU A 701 25.12 45.37 19.71
CA GLU A 701 26.29 45.62 20.55
C GLU A 701 25.89 46.10 21.95
N GLY A 702 24.82 46.89 22.04
CA GLY A 702 24.25 47.35 23.31
C GLY A 702 23.68 46.22 24.18
N ILE A 703 23.17 45.13 23.58
CA ILE A 703 22.77 43.92 24.31
C ILE A 703 24.01 43.23 24.92
N ALA A 704 25.11 43.16 24.16
CA ALA A 704 26.36 42.56 24.63
C ALA A 704 27.01 43.38 25.76
N ASP A 705 27.05 44.71 25.65
CA ASP A 705 27.46 45.61 26.73
C ASP A 705 26.48 45.55 27.93
N TYR A 706 25.17 45.45 27.69
CA TYR A 706 24.19 45.29 28.77
C TYR A 706 24.44 44.01 29.58
N ALA A 707 24.84 42.91 28.91
CA ALA A 707 25.12 41.65 29.57
C ALA A 707 26.23 41.78 30.60
N THR A 708 27.29 42.53 30.28
CA THR A 708 28.42 42.77 31.18
C THR A 708 28.01 43.69 32.36
N ILE A 709 27.14 44.68 32.13
CA ILE A 709 26.55 45.53 33.19
C ILE A 709 25.75 44.68 34.20
N VAL A 710 24.83 43.83 33.74
CA VAL A 710 23.96 43.04 34.64
C VAL A 710 24.68 41.89 35.37
N MET A 711 25.91 41.60 34.98
CA MET A 711 26.82 40.69 35.68
C MET A 711 27.75 41.42 36.66
N ASN A 712 27.66 42.76 36.74
CA ASN A 712 28.56 43.61 37.54
C ASN A 712 30.04 43.34 37.19
N MET A 713 30.33 43.33 35.90
CA MET A 713 31.69 43.19 35.36
C MET A 713 32.24 44.58 35.00
N PRO A 714 33.57 44.76 34.88
CA PRO A 714 34.13 46.03 34.42
C PRO A 714 33.68 46.36 32.99
N VAL A 715 33.06 47.53 32.81
CA VAL A 715 32.50 47.99 31.52
C VAL A 715 32.99 49.38 31.14
N ASN A 716 32.69 49.81 29.93
CA ASN A 716 32.85 51.21 29.52
C ASN A 716 31.94 52.10 30.40
N PRO A 717 32.44 53.26 30.85
CA PRO A 717 31.64 54.16 31.68
C PRO A 717 30.45 54.69 30.89
N ARG A 718 29.35 54.93 31.58
CA ARG A 718 28.20 55.63 31.00
C ARG A 718 28.65 57.01 30.52
N PRO A 719 28.38 57.40 29.26
CA PRO A 719 28.71 58.74 28.78
C PRO A 719 28.09 59.84 29.65
N ALA A 720 28.76 60.99 29.74
CA ALA A 720 28.25 62.14 30.48
C ALA A 720 26.87 62.57 29.93
N GLY A 721 25.90 62.76 30.82
CA GLY A 721 24.51 63.02 30.43
C GLY A 721 23.83 61.89 29.65
N GLY A 722 24.47 60.72 29.50
CA GLY A 722 23.90 59.55 28.85
C GLY A 722 24.02 59.48 27.33
N GLY A 723 24.62 60.46 26.63
CA GLY A 723 24.65 60.54 25.15
C GLY A 723 23.55 61.43 24.55
N GLU A 724 23.57 61.67 23.22
CA GLU A 724 22.56 62.53 22.55
C GLU A 724 21.29 61.74 22.20
N ARG A 725 21.45 60.50 21.73
CA ARG A 725 20.39 59.54 21.33
C ARG A 725 20.61 58.19 21.96
N TRP A 726 19.52 57.43 22.05
CA TRP A 726 19.51 56.10 22.66
C TRP A 726 20.42 55.09 21.95
N ASN A 727 20.75 55.32 20.67
CA ASN A 727 21.59 54.49 19.83
C ASN A 727 22.98 55.11 19.52
N ASP A 728 23.43 56.10 20.28
CA ASP A 728 24.74 56.76 20.10
C ASP A 728 25.88 55.90 20.69
N GLY A 729 26.05 54.69 20.15
CA GLY A 729 27.08 53.74 20.54
C GLY A 729 26.64 52.73 21.59
N TYR A 730 27.54 51.78 21.86
CA TYR A 730 27.22 50.51 22.51
C TYR A 730 26.92 50.72 24.01
N ALA A 731 27.81 51.45 24.69
CA ALA A 731 27.67 51.77 26.11
C ALA A 731 26.40 52.61 26.37
N THR A 732 26.14 53.64 25.56
CA THR A 732 24.92 54.47 25.64
C THR A 732 23.67 53.60 25.62
N THR A 733 23.59 52.74 24.60
CA THR A 733 22.44 51.84 24.38
C THR A 733 22.29 50.85 25.54
N ALA A 734 23.38 50.29 26.04
CA ALA A 734 23.39 49.33 27.14
C ALA A 734 22.87 49.93 28.46
N TYR A 735 23.31 51.15 28.84
CA TYR A 735 22.81 51.82 30.04
C TYR A 735 21.33 52.21 29.92
N PHE A 736 20.88 52.55 28.72
CA PHE A 736 19.47 52.79 28.45
C PHE A 736 18.63 51.51 28.61
N PHE A 737 19.09 50.38 28.08
CA PHE A 737 18.44 49.08 28.28
C PHE A 737 18.45 48.66 29.76
N TYR A 738 19.53 48.95 30.47
CA TYR A 738 19.62 48.76 31.92
C TYR A 738 18.57 49.57 32.66
N TYR A 739 18.37 50.84 32.29
CA TYR A 739 17.34 51.69 32.84
C TYR A 739 15.94 51.12 32.60
N ILE A 740 15.58 50.80 31.36
CA ILE A 740 14.25 50.23 31.02
C ILE A 740 13.99 48.95 31.84
N THR A 741 15.01 48.11 32.01
CA THR A 741 14.86 46.83 32.67
C THR A 741 14.79 46.94 34.20
N HIS A 742 15.53 47.87 34.82
CA HIS A 742 15.76 47.85 36.28
C HIS A 742 15.39 49.14 37.03
N GLN A 743 15.39 50.29 36.37
CA GLN A 743 15.34 51.62 37.02
C GLN A 743 14.13 52.47 36.61
N ALA A 744 13.50 52.17 35.48
CA ALA A 744 12.30 52.87 35.04
C ALA A 744 11.18 52.77 36.12
N PRO A 745 10.28 53.77 36.22
CA PRO A 745 9.16 53.79 37.17
C PRO A 745 8.29 52.53 37.08
N VAL A 746 8.02 52.07 35.85
CA VAL A 746 7.49 50.72 35.58
C VAL A 746 8.55 49.96 34.80
N LYS A 747 9.17 49.00 35.49
CA LYS A 747 10.27 48.20 34.97
C LYS A 747 9.78 47.20 33.93
N SER A 748 10.63 46.86 32.98
CA SER A 748 10.39 45.78 32.01
C SER A 748 11.41 44.65 32.22
N PRO A 749 11.24 43.74 33.20
CA PRO A 749 12.27 42.78 33.62
C PRO A 749 12.79 41.84 32.51
N ASN A 750 11.96 41.54 31.50
CA ASN A 750 12.30 40.68 30.37
C ASN A 750 12.73 41.44 29.11
N PHE A 751 12.83 42.77 29.18
CA PHE A 751 13.00 43.63 28.00
C PHE A 751 14.10 43.16 27.04
N VAL A 752 15.29 42.83 27.53
CA VAL A 752 16.40 42.37 26.67
C VAL A 752 16.15 40.98 26.07
N LYS A 753 15.46 40.09 26.78
CA LYS A 753 15.07 38.77 26.25
C LYS A 753 14.02 38.91 25.16
N ASP A 754 13.01 39.74 25.41
CA ASP A 754 11.96 40.02 24.45
C ASP A 754 12.53 40.73 23.22
N LEU A 755 13.50 41.62 23.41
CA LEU A 755 14.21 42.29 22.33
C LEU A 755 15.00 41.28 21.49
N ASN A 756 15.78 40.40 22.12
CA ASN A 756 16.49 39.32 21.45
C ASN A 756 15.53 38.43 20.65
N ARG A 757 14.36 38.09 21.20
CA ARG A 757 13.31 37.33 20.51
C ARG A 757 12.76 38.08 19.29
N GLN A 758 12.58 39.41 19.38
CA GLN A 758 12.15 40.24 18.24
C GLN A 758 13.24 40.39 17.15
N LEU A 759 14.52 40.14 17.45
CA LEU A 759 15.59 40.09 16.45
C LEU A 759 15.60 38.79 15.64
N ASP A 760 14.87 37.78 16.09
CA ASP A 760 14.83 36.45 15.50
C ASP A 760 13.66 36.32 14.49
N PRO A 761 13.95 36.05 13.20
CA PRO A 761 12.93 35.84 12.18
C PRO A 761 11.87 34.79 12.52
N ARG A 762 12.22 33.78 13.35
CA ARG A 762 11.32 32.70 13.78
C ARG A 762 10.17 33.21 14.65
N TYR A 763 10.36 34.31 15.37
CA TYR A 763 9.37 34.87 16.29
C TYR A 763 8.71 36.14 15.79
N ASN A 764 9.38 36.89 14.89
CA ASN A 764 8.87 38.15 14.38
C ASN A 764 8.20 38.03 13.00
N ASN A 765 8.00 36.83 12.47
CA ASN A 765 7.46 36.54 11.13
C ASN A 765 8.27 37.18 9.98
N GLY A 766 9.59 37.27 10.13
CA GLY A 766 10.48 37.88 9.13
C GLY A 766 10.33 39.40 8.98
N ARG A 767 9.67 40.08 9.92
CA ARG A 767 9.52 41.55 9.90
C ARG A 767 10.90 42.23 9.97
N THR A 768 11.11 43.23 9.13
CA THR A 768 12.31 44.08 9.17
C THR A 768 12.39 44.81 10.51
N TRP A 769 13.57 44.79 11.13
CA TRP A 769 13.77 45.47 12.41
C TRP A 769 13.45 46.97 12.33
N SER A 770 12.76 47.48 13.36
CA SER A 770 12.59 48.92 13.60
C SER A 770 12.55 49.22 15.10
N ALA A 771 12.73 50.50 15.45
CA ALA A 771 12.62 50.97 16.82
C ALA A 771 11.23 50.75 17.45
N VAL A 772 10.19 50.48 16.64
CA VAL A 772 8.85 50.12 17.14
C VAL A 772 8.88 48.86 17.99
N TYR A 773 9.83 47.93 17.78
CA TYR A 773 9.92 46.73 18.62
C TYR A 773 10.17 47.05 20.08
N ILE A 774 10.95 48.09 20.37
CA ILE A 774 11.16 48.58 21.73
C ILE A 774 9.83 49.07 22.33
N THR A 775 8.96 49.65 21.51
CA THR A 775 7.60 50.09 21.89
C THR A 775 6.69 48.89 22.17
N GLU A 776 6.74 47.86 21.33
CA GLU A 776 5.91 46.65 21.48
C GLU A 776 6.21 45.88 22.76
N ILE A 777 7.48 45.82 23.17
CA ILE A 777 7.93 44.92 24.26
C ILE A 777 8.12 45.58 25.63
N ASN A 778 8.19 46.93 25.71
CA ASN A 778 8.30 47.57 27.02
C ASN A 778 6.95 47.58 27.75
N ALA A 779 6.97 47.44 29.07
CA ALA A 779 5.79 47.26 29.91
C ALA A 779 4.77 48.41 29.86
N ARG A 780 5.14 49.58 29.33
CA ARG A 780 4.28 50.77 29.23
C ARG A 780 3.85 51.08 27.80
N HIS A 781 4.29 50.29 26.82
CA HIS A 781 4.08 50.53 25.38
C HIS A 781 4.47 51.95 24.94
N MET A 782 5.49 52.54 25.57
CA MET A 782 5.99 53.87 25.23
C MET A 782 6.92 53.82 24.03
N SER A 783 6.92 54.87 23.19
CA SER A 783 7.91 55.00 22.12
C SER A 783 9.33 55.06 22.67
N VAL A 784 10.32 54.61 21.90
CA VAL A 784 11.72 54.62 22.35
C VAL A 784 12.20 56.05 22.67
N GLU A 785 11.70 57.05 21.96
CA GLU A 785 11.99 58.47 22.17
C GLU A 785 11.35 59.00 23.46
N ALA A 786 10.16 58.51 23.82
CA ALA A 786 9.54 58.86 25.10
C ALA A 786 10.31 58.24 26.28
N LEU A 787 10.69 56.96 26.15
CA LEU A 787 11.56 56.29 27.12
C LEU A 787 12.92 56.97 27.23
N TRP A 788 13.50 57.40 26.10
CA TRP A 788 14.77 58.11 26.07
C TRP A 788 14.71 59.43 26.83
N ARG A 789 13.66 60.23 26.61
CA ARG A 789 13.47 61.48 27.38
C ARG A 789 13.32 61.21 28.88
N GLU A 790 12.64 60.14 29.26
CA GLU A 790 12.49 59.76 30.66
C GLU A 790 13.82 59.33 31.29
N TYR A 791 14.60 58.53 30.56
CA TYR A 791 15.96 58.18 30.95
C TYR A 791 16.85 59.42 31.13
N LYS A 792 16.78 60.37 30.19
CA LYS A 792 17.53 61.64 30.26
C LYS A 792 17.13 62.51 31.44
N ALA A 793 15.85 62.50 31.84
CA ALA A 793 15.37 63.22 33.02
C ALA A 793 15.71 62.52 34.34
N TRP A 794 15.92 61.20 34.32
CA TRP A 794 16.34 60.40 35.47
C TRP A 794 17.85 60.53 35.77
N LEU A 795 18.67 60.76 34.75
CA LEU A 795 20.11 61.02 34.87
C LEU A 795 20.40 62.36 35.55
#